data_AF-A0A9J6ZH60-F1
#
_entry.id   AF-A0A9J6ZH60-F1
#
_cell.length_a   1.000
_cell.length_b   1.000
_cell.length_c   1.000
_cell.angle_alpha   90.00
_cell.angle_beta   90.00
_cell.angle_gamma   90.00
#
_symmetry.space_group_name_H-M   'P 1'
#
loop_
_entity.id
_entity.type
_entity.pdbx_description
1 polymer ?
#
loop_
_entity_poly.entity_id
_entity_poly.type
_entity_poly.pdbx_seq_one_letter_code
_entity_poly.pdbx_strand_id
1 'polypeptide(L)'
;MVNEGQLLEFMKEIAYKPMTYQELEQHFQISEASDFKAFLKMLVALEDEGKILRTRSERYGVPERMNLLRGRIQAHAKGFGFLIPDDKEHGDVYIHANDLKSAMNGDIVLIRITSKSENGGRMEGEVERIVIRAVTQVVGVIEHHEAFAFVMPDDQRINRDIFIPKGKAKGAVSGQKVVVQINVYPEGRSAAEGEVIEILGHKNDPGVDILSIIRKHQLPEQFPEEVMAEAEAAPDVITEEEITSQNRRDLRNEVIVTIDGADAKDLDDAVHVKRLENGNLLLGVHIADVGYYVKERSALDQEAFLRGCSVYLVDRVIPMLPHRLSNGICSLNPQVDRLTLSCEIEFDAETLKQVRHDIFTSVIRTTERMTYTDVRDILTATEEEPQTELKERYAPLLDMFELMEHLAMRLRKSRMKRGAIDFDFQESKIIVDENGKAVDIVKRERSVAEQIIEEFMLVANETVAEHFYWMKVPFLYRIHEDPDQEKLQTFMTFAANFGHVVKGKGNSVHPRALQTLLDKIQGTKEATVISTMMLRSMKQAKYDAESLGHFGLAAEYYSHFTSPIRRYPDLAIHRIIREVIEGGGTLSAKRQEALAIRMPDVAQHSSQRERIAVEAERDTDRLKKCEYMLDKVGETFTGIIGSVTSFGMFVELENSVEGLIRLGDMTDDYYNFHQDHMILVGERTSKIYRIGDEVEITVNRVNMSDHTIDFVFAGTKGNSDRYFGRAGRKRQDAAPAGDRSGDRKPARGRKPASATGGNSTDRRKPREGGDNRPRQGDKRSVGSDARGIKGKKKDFKRGPRTSAVTEGQATNPWTEDTRLVLDFDAVDKEKGTTPSDREESGTYFSNPFAGKPPKKKKSGSSQGGNKKLRKKTSSSGVFNGGKDSSKSSSIVLDPAQKKAKKKKDKAKKAMGGFVRKKK
;
A
#
# COMPACT_ATOMS: atom_id res chain seq x y z
N MET A 1 12.20 -33.68 17.93
CA MET A 1 12.22 -32.60 16.93
C MET A 1 12.45 -31.27 17.63
N VAL A 2 13.41 -30.47 17.16
CA VAL A 2 13.66 -29.08 17.61
C VAL A 2 12.79 -28.12 16.81
N ASN A 3 12.25 -27.08 17.43
CA ASN A 3 11.53 -26.01 16.71
C ASN A 3 12.37 -24.74 16.51
N GLU A 4 11.91 -23.84 15.64
CA GLU A 4 12.60 -22.60 15.31
C GLU A 4 12.89 -21.74 16.56
N GLY A 5 11.88 -21.54 17.40
CA GLY A 5 11.99 -20.69 18.59
C GLY A 5 13.09 -21.15 19.53
N GLN A 6 13.15 -22.45 19.82
CA GLN A 6 14.20 -23.07 20.65
C GLN A 6 15.60 -22.85 20.07
N LEU A 7 15.76 -22.95 18.74
CA LEU A 7 17.06 -22.75 18.09
C LEU A 7 17.48 -21.27 18.13
N LEU A 8 16.56 -20.35 17.84
CA LEU A 8 16.84 -18.92 17.85
C LEU A 8 17.08 -18.37 19.27
N GLU A 9 16.32 -18.83 20.27
CA GLU A 9 16.52 -18.48 21.68
C GLU A 9 17.89 -18.95 22.17
N PHE A 10 18.25 -20.21 21.90
CA PHE A 10 19.57 -20.75 22.20
C PHE A 10 20.71 -19.95 21.55
N MET A 11 20.58 -19.58 20.26
CA MET A 11 21.60 -18.76 19.59
C MET A 11 21.68 -17.31 20.12
N LYS A 12 20.61 -16.81 20.75
CA LYS A 12 20.56 -15.47 21.38
C LYS A 12 21.20 -15.43 22.77
N GLU A 13 21.39 -16.58 23.43
CA GLU A 13 22.02 -16.65 24.75
C GLU A 13 23.41 -15.97 24.79
N ILE A 14 23.70 -15.29 25.90
CA ILE A 14 25.02 -14.67 26.14
C ILE A 14 26.15 -15.70 26.13
N ALA A 15 25.88 -16.94 26.57
CA ALA A 15 26.84 -18.04 26.60
C ALA A 15 27.08 -18.70 25.22
N TYR A 16 26.17 -18.52 24.26
CA TYR A 16 26.27 -19.14 22.93
C TYR A 16 27.50 -18.65 22.17
N LYS A 17 28.17 -19.60 21.52
CA LYS A 17 29.29 -19.40 20.59
C LYS A 17 28.90 -20.05 19.27
N PRO A 18 29.10 -19.41 18.10
CA PRO A 18 28.67 -19.96 16.82
C PRO A 18 29.11 -21.41 16.58
N MET A 19 28.14 -22.30 16.44
CA MET A 19 28.30 -23.75 16.29
C MET A 19 28.11 -24.18 14.83
N THR A 20 28.84 -25.20 14.40
CA THR A 20 28.60 -25.93 13.15
C THR A 20 27.30 -26.74 13.24
N TYR A 21 26.76 -27.19 12.11
CA TYR A 21 25.55 -28.03 12.12
C TYR A 21 25.74 -29.31 12.97
N GLN A 22 26.95 -29.87 13.00
CA GLN A 22 27.31 -31.07 13.75
C GLN A 22 27.35 -30.82 15.27
N GLU A 23 27.88 -29.67 15.69
CA GLU A 23 27.87 -29.26 17.10
C GLU A 23 26.45 -28.94 17.58
N LEU A 24 25.59 -28.38 16.72
CA LEU A 24 24.16 -28.18 17.01
C LEU A 24 23.38 -29.50 17.07
N GLU A 25 23.58 -30.40 16.11
CA GLU A 25 23.02 -31.76 16.06
C GLU A 25 23.31 -32.52 17.36
N GLN A 26 24.56 -32.47 17.84
CA GLN A 26 24.98 -33.03 19.12
C GLN A 26 24.34 -32.32 20.32
N HIS A 27 24.30 -30.98 20.32
CA HIS A 27 23.71 -30.20 21.42
C HIS A 27 22.23 -30.52 21.62
N PHE A 28 21.46 -30.60 20.53
CA PHE A 28 20.04 -30.92 20.54
C PHE A 28 19.74 -32.43 20.52
N GLN A 29 20.77 -33.29 20.59
CA GLN A 29 20.67 -34.76 20.68
C GLN A 29 19.86 -35.40 19.52
N ILE A 30 19.96 -34.77 18.34
CA ILE A 30 19.23 -35.19 17.14
C ILE A 30 19.83 -36.51 16.65
N SER A 31 19.04 -37.57 16.69
CA SER A 31 19.50 -38.95 16.50
C SER A 31 18.69 -39.76 15.48
N GLU A 32 17.49 -39.28 15.10
CA GLU A 32 16.72 -39.86 13.99
C GLU A 32 16.98 -39.12 12.66
N ALA A 33 17.08 -39.87 11.56
CA ALA A 33 17.36 -39.30 10.24
C ALA A 33 16.21 -38.43 9.69
N SER A 34 14.97 -38.68 10.14
CA SER A 34 13.77 -37.86 9.94
C SER A 34 13.97 -36.47 10.55
N ASP A 35 14.21 -36.41 11.86
CA ASP A 35 14.44 -35.19 12.63
C ASP A 35 15.68 -34.43 12.13
N PHE A 36 16.76 -35.12 11.78
CA PHE A 36 17.95 -34.49 11.19
C PHE A 36 17.65 -33.83 9.84
N LYS A 37 16.86 -34.47 8.98
CA LYS A 37 16.43 -33.90 7.69
C LYS A 37 15.50 -32.70 7.88
N ALA A 38 14.62 -32.73 8.88
CA ALA A 38 13.78 -31.59 9.25
C ALA A 38 14.63 -30.43 9.82
N PHE A 39 15.59 -30.73 10.69
CA PHE A 39 16.51 -29.74 11.27
C PHE A 39 17.40 -29.07 10.22
N LEU A 40 17.94 -29.81 9.25
CA LEU A 40 18.69 -29.22 8.13
C LEU A 40 17.80 -28.34 7.26
N LYS A 41 16.55 -28.73 6.96
CA LYS A 41 15.59 -27.86 6.27
C LYS A 41 15.34 -26.56 7.04
N MET A 42 15.17 -26.65 8.35
CA MET A 42 14.96 -25.48 9.22
C MET A 42 16.20 -24.57 9.24
N LEU A 43 17.42 -25.11 9.35
CA LEU A 43 18.65 -24.31 9.24
C LEU A 43 18.78 -23.59 7.89
N VAL A 44 18.40 -24.23 6.79
CA VAL A 44 18.39 -23.60 5.45
C VAL A 44 17.35 -22.49 5.38
N ALA A 45 16.09 -22.75 5.77
CA ALA A 45 15.04 -21.74 5.78
C ALA A 45 15.42 -20.51 6.63
N LEU A 46 15.99 -20.71 7.82
CA LEU A 46 16.43 -19.62 8.69
C LEU A 46 17.63 -18.84 8.14
N GLU A 47 18.49 -19.46 7.32
CA GLU A 47 19.56 -18.74 6.62
C GLU A 47 19.04 -17.97 5.39
N ASP A 48 18.12 -18.56 4.63
CA ASP A 48 17.48 -17.93 3.46
C ASP A 48 16.60 -16.74 3.87
N GLU A 49 15.93 -16.84 5.02
CA GLU A 49 15.24 -15.72 5.69
C GLU A 49 16.20 -14.74 6.38
N GLY A 50 17.47 -15.10 6.56
CA GLY A 50 18.48 -14.32 7.27
C GLY A 50 18.23 -14.12 8.77
N LYS A 51 17.37 -14.96 9.37
CA LYS A 51 17.19 -15.05 10.84
C LYS A 51 18.45 -15.62 11.51
N ILE A 52 19.20 -16.46 10.80
CA ILE A 52 20.57 -16.89 11.18
C ILE A 52 21.57 -16.62 10.05
N LEU A 53 22.85 -16.62 10.41
CA LEU A 53 23.98 -16.43 9.52
C LEU A 53 24.97 -17.59 9.64
N ARG A 54 25.24 -18.25 8.51
CA ARG A 54 26.37 -19.15 8.35
C ARG A 54 27.63 -18.35 8.03
N THR A 55 28.64 -18.49 8.88
CA THR A 55 29.95 -17.85 8.72
C THR A 55 30.85 -18.66 7.78
N ARG A 56 31.93 -18.04 7.28
CA ARG A 56 32.95 -18.68 6.41
C ARG A 56 33.70 -19.87 7.04
N SER A 57 33.43 -20.19 8.31
CA SER A 57 33.95 -21.35 9.03
C SER A 57 32.85 -22.38 9.36
N GLU A 58 31.77 -22.37 8.57
CA GLU A 58 30.63 -23.31 8.65
C GLU A 58 29.84 -23.26 9.97
N ARG A 59 29.95 -22.13 10.70
CA ARG A 59 29.33 -21.92 12.01
C ARG A 59 28.15 -20.93 11.94
N TYR A 60 27.04 -21.28 12.56
CA TYR A 60 25.79 -20.53 12.57
C TYR A 60 25.66 -19.61 13.81
N GLY A 61 25.02 -18.46 13.65
CA GLY A 61 24.61 -17.59 14.76
C GLY A 61 23.63 -16.52 14.28
N VAL A 62 22.91 -15.88 15.20
CA VAL A 62 21.93 -14.83 14.86
C VAL A 62 22.61 -13.47 14.57
N PRO A 63 22.08 -12.63 13.66
CA PRO A 63 22.68 -11.36 13.24
C PRO A 63 23.03 -10.38 14.37
N GLU A 64 22.14 -10.25 15.36
CA GLU A 64 22.25 -9.28 16.45
C GLU A 64 23.52 -9.56 17.28
N ARG A 65 23.85 -10.84 17.46
CA ARG A 65 25.07 -11.32 18.14
C ARG A 65 26.35 -11.14 17.31
N MET A 66 26.23 -10.71 16.04
CA MET A 66 27.35 -10.38 15.12
C MET A 66 27.48 -8.88 14.82
N ASN A 67 26.79 -8.02 15.59
CA ASN A 67 26.67 -6.58 15.34
C ASN A 67 26.17 -6.27 13.92
N LEU A 68 25.16 -7.02 13.47
CA LEU A 68 24.43 -6.80 12.23
C LEU A 68 22.95 -6.57 12.54
N LEU A 69 22.34 -5.59 11.86
CA LEU A 69 20.94 -5.24 11.98
C LEU A 69 20.20 -5.68 10.71
N ARG A 70 19.13 -6.47 10.88
CA ARG A 70 18.25 -6.92 9.80
C ARG A 70 17.11 -5.91 9.61
N GLY A 71 16.68 -5.74 8.36
CA GLY A 71 15.55 -4.89 8.02
C GLY A 71 15.37 -4.70 6.52
N ARG A 72 14.45 -3.81 6.14
CA ARG A 72 14.06 -3.52 4.77
C ARG A 72 14.66 -2.21 4.27
N ILE A 73 15.24 -2.21 3.07
CA ILE A 73 15.72 -0.99 2.41
C ILE A 73 14.55 -0.15 1.91
N GLN A 74 14.54 1.14 2.25
CA GLN A 74 13.78 2.18 1.56
C GLN A 74 14.77 3.04 0.77
N ALA A 75 14.76 2.93 -0.56
CA ALA A 75 15.70 3.67 -1.41
C ALA A 75 15.09 5.01 -1.88
N HIS A 76 15.94 6.01 -2.09
CA HIS A 76 15.56 7.34 -2.58
C HIS A 76 16.10 7.57 -4.00
N ALA A 77 15.36 8.25 -4.87
CA ALA A 77 15.77 8.63 -6.23
C ALA A 77 17.04 9.53 -6.35
N LYS A 78 17.71 9.81 -5.22
CA LYS A 78 19.01 10.50 -5.17
C LYS A 78 20.17 9.51 -4.91
N GLY A 79 19.88 8.22 -4.88
CA GLY A 79 20.85 7.13 -4.73
C GLY A 79 21.19 6.72 -3.29
N PHE A 80 20.75 7.45 -2.27
CA PHE A 80 20.86 7.02 -0.86
C PHE A 80 19.62 6.22 -0.43
N GLY A 81 19.64 5.63 0.77
CA GLY A 81 18.48 4.98 1.35
C GLY A 81 18.46 4.99 2.88
N PHE A 82 17.46 4.33 3.44
CA PHE A 82 17.35 4.01 4.86
C PHE A 82 17.12 2.50 5.02
N LEU A 83 17.62 1.92 6.10
CA LEU A 83 17.09 0.67 6.64
C LEU A 83 15.96 1.00 7.60
N ILE A 84 14.78 0.42 7.34
CA ILE A 84 13.70 0.27 8.32
C ILE A 84 13.96 -1.08 9.01
N PRO A 85 14.36 -1.11 10.30
CA PRO A 85 14.72 -2.36 10.98
C PRO A 85 13.51 -3.29 11.20
N ASP A 86 13.77 -4.59 11.38
CA ASP A 86 12.72 -5.52 11.83
C ASP A 86 12.35 -5.29 13.31
N ASP A 87 13.33 -4.87 14.10
CA ASP A 87 13.16 -4.42 15.48
C ASP A 87 12.54 -3.02 15.51
N LYS A 88 11.26 -2.96 15.90
CA LYS A 88 10.46 -1.72 15.97
C LYS A 88 10.93 -0.75 17.06
N GLU A 89 11.73 -1.18 18.03
CA GLU A 89 12.35 -0.29 19.02
C GLU A 89 13.61 0.41 18.47
N HIS A 90 14.18 -0.12 17.38
CA HIS A 90 15.34 0.47 16.72
C HIS A 90 14.93 1.47 15.64
N GLY A 91 15.30 2.74 15.80
CA GLY A 91 15.06 3.77 14.78
C GLY A 91 15.82 3.54 13.46
N ASP A 92 15.30 4.11 12.37
CA ASP A 92 15.85 3.99 11.02
C ASP A 92 17.35 4.34 10.93
N VAL A 93 18.07 3.57 10.12
CA VAL A 93 19.51 3.79 9.87
C VAL A 93 19.71 4.32 8.46
N TYR A 94 20.37 5.47 8.32
CA TYR A 94 20.67 6.08 7.03
C TYR A 94 21.86 5.39 6.34
N ILE A 95 21.78 5.22 5.01
CA ILE A 95 22.79 4.54 4.20
C ILE A 95 23.14 5.42 3.00
N HIS A 96 24.42 5.79 2.87
CA HIS A 96 24.90 6.55 1.71
C HIS A 96 24.86 5.72 0.41
N ALA A 97 24.88 6.42 -0.73
CA ALA A 97 24.78 5.80 -2.04
C ALA A 97 25.90 4.80 -2.42
N ASN A 98 27.07 4.89 -1.80
CA ASN A 98 28.14 3.91 -1.97
C ASN A 98 27.91 2.66 -1.09
N ASP A 99 27.26 2.85 0.05
CA ASP A 99 27.21 1.91 1.16
C ASP A 99 25.97 0.99 1.06
N LEU A 100 25.01 1.35 0.19
CA LEU A 100 23.94 0.45 -0.30
C LEU A 100 24.48 -0.69 -1.20
N LYS A 101 25.70 -0.55 -1.75
CA LYS A 101 26.34 -1.50 -2.68
C LYS A 101 25.49 -1.84 -3.91
N SER A 102 24.71 -2.93 -3.85
CA SER A 102 23.82 -3.39 -4.92
C SER A 102 22.37 -3.56 -4.46
N ALA A 103 22.02 -3.13 -3.24
CA ALA A 103 20.68 -3.25 -2.68
C ALA A 103 19.68 -2.34 -3.41
N MET A 104 18.49 -2.87 -3.68
CA MET A 104 17.40 -2.16 -4.34
C MET A 104 16.27 -1.82 -3.37
N ASN A 105 15.32 -0.99 -3.81
CA ASN A 105 14.19 -0.60 -2.98
C ASN A 105 13.36 -1.82 -2.52
N GLY A 106 13.19 -1.97 -1.22
CA GLY A 106 12.41 -3.03 -0.61
C GLY A 106 13.18 -4.31 -0.30
N ASP A 107 14.45 -4.45 -0.71
CA ASP A 107 15.29 -5.61 -0.40
C ASP A 107 15.41 -5.79 1.13
N ILE A 108 15.38 -7.04 1.60
CA ILE A 108 15.72 -7.37 2.99
C ILE A 108 17.24 -7.56 3.06
N VAL A 109 17.88 -6.84 3.97
CA VAL A 109 19.34 -6.81 4.09
C VAL A 109 19.79 -6.92 5.54
N LEU A 110 21.07 -7.18 5.69
CA LEU A 110 21.82 -7.11 6.94
C LEU A 110 22.83 -5.98 6.80
N ILE A 111 22.76 -4.97 7.66
CA ILE A 111 23.69 -3.84 7.68
C ILE A 111 24.60 -3.89 8.90
N ARG A 112 25.75 -3.25 8.78
CA ARG A 112 26.61 -2.91 9.92
C ARG A 112 26.44 -1.42 10.20
N ILE A 113 26.14 -1.05 11.46
CA ILE A 113 26.14 0.35 11.88
C ILE A 113 27.60 0.84 11.90
N THR A 114 27.89 1.87 11.10
CA THR A 114 29.24 2.44 10.92
C THR A 114 29.44 3.69 11.77
N SER A 115 28.38 4.45 12.05
CA SER A 115 28.44 5.66 12.87
C SER A 115 27.17 5.85 13.71
N LYS A 116 27.33 6.53 14.85
CA LYS A 116 26.23 7.15 15.61
C LYS A 116 26.63 8.59 15.88
N SER A 117 25.76 9.54 15.55
CA SER A 117 26.01 10.97 15.81
C SER A 117 26.22 11.22 17.31
N GLU A 118 27.19 12.06 17.69
CA GLU A 118 27.48 12.41 19.10
C GLU A 118 26.27 13.01 19.83
N ASN A 119 25.35 13.64 19.09
CA ASN A 119 24.10 14.20 19.60
C ASN A 119 22.89 13.25 19.45
N GLY A 120 23.11 11.97 19.15
CA GLY A 120 22.08 10.91 19.11
C GLY A 120 21.09 10.95 17.93
N GLY A 121 21.07 12.02 17.12
CA GLY A 121 19.96 12.27 16.19
C GLY A 121 19.86 11.41 14.92
N ARG A 122 20.96 10.78 14.47
CA ARG A 122 20.96 9.79 13.36
C ARG A 122 22.04 8.74 13.53
N MET A 123 21.74 7.55 13.00
CA MET A 123 22.67 6.42 12.86
C MET A 123 22.97 6.20 11.37
N GLU A 124 24.19 5.80 11.07
CA GLU A 124 24.67 5.53 9.71
C GLU A 124 25.14 4.08 9.61
N GLY A 125 24.98 3.46 8.44
CA GLY A 125 25.37 2.06 8.24
C GLY A 125 25.67 1.69 6.79
N GLU A 126 26.26 0.50 6.63
CA GLU A 126 26.68 -0.10 5.36
C GLU A 126 26.03 -1.48 5.19
N VAL A 127 25.54 -1.79 3.99
CA VAL A 127 24.95 -3.11 3.67
C VAL A 127 26.06 -4.17 3.66
N GLU A 128 25.99 -5.15 4.56
CA GLU A 128 26.95 -6.26 4.64
C GLU A 128 26.55 -7.41 3.72
N ARG A 129 25.30 -7.89 3.83
CA ARG A 129 24.72 -8.98 3.04
C ARG A 129 23.29 -8.60 2.63
N ILE A 130 22.93 -8.88 1.40
CA ILE A 130 21.53 -8.83 0.93
C ILE A 130 20.96 -10.23 1.15
N VAL A 131 19.79 -10.31 1.77
CA VAL A 131 19.15 -11.57 2.17
C VAL A 131 18.08 -11.93 1.14
N ILE A 132 17.09 -11.06 0.96
CA ILE A 132 15.95 -11.28 0.04
C ILE A 132 15.89 -10.11 -0.95
N ARG A 133 15.84 -10.42 -2.25
CA ARG A 133 15.60 -9.44 -3.31
C ARG A 133 14.11 -9.16 -3.44
N ALA A 134 13.72 -7.89 -3.39
CA ALA A 134 12.34 -7.45 -3.65
C ALA A 134 12.14 -7.01 -5.10
N VAL A 135 13.16 -6.41 -5.72
CA VAL A 135 13.13 -6.03 -7.14
C VAL A 135 13.72 -7.17 -7.97
N THR A 136 12.87 -8.09 -8.42
CA THR A 136 13.22 -9.14 -9.39
C THR A 136 12.89 -8.71 -10.82
N GLN A 137 11.80 -7.96 -10.98
CA GLN A 137 11.32 -7.42 -12.26
C GLN A 137 11.27 -5.90 -12.22
N VAL A 138 11.48 -5.27 -13.38
CA VAL A 138 11.43 -3.80 -13.54
C VAL A 138 10.64 -3.45 -14.80
N VAL A 139 9.71 -2.51 -14.66
CA VAL A 139 9.01 -1.89 -15.80
C VAL A 139 9.76 -0.64 -16.24
N GLY A 140 9.86 -0.45 -17.55
CA GLY A 140 10.53 0.72 -18.12
C GLY A 140 10.33 0.86 -19.63
N VAL A 141 10.92 1.91 -20.20
CA VAL A 141 10.91 2.16 -21.65
C VAL A 141 12.21 1.62 -22.27
N ILE A 142 12.09 0.77 -23.29
CA ILE A 142 13.25 0.25 -24.02
C ILE A 142 13.76 1.24 -25.09
N GLU A 143 15.08 1.36 -25.22
CA GLU A 143 15.75 2.05 -26.32
C GLU A 143 16.89 1.20 -26.90
N HIS A 144 16.92 1.06 -28.23
CA HIS A 144 17.95 0.29 -28.94
C HIS A 144 19.12 1.14 -29.42
N HIS A 145 20.33 0.60 -29.22
CA HIS A 145 21.55 1.00 -29.90
C HIS A 145 22.01 -0.11 -30.88
N GLU A 146 23.09 0.12 -31.63
CA GLU A 146 23.48 -0.74 -32.78
C GLU A 146 23.69 -2.24 -32.46
N ALA A 147 24.02 -2.57 -31.20
CA ALA A 147 24.39 -3.93 -30.78
C ALA A 147 23.65 -4.47 -29.55
N PHE A 148 22.93 -3.63 -28.81
CA PHE A 148 22.27 -3.91 -27.53
C PHE A 148 21.12 -2.92 -27.31
N ALA A 149 20.30 -3.15 -26.30
CA ALA A 149 19.31 -2.16 -25.83
C ALA A 149 19.53 -1.82 -24.36
N PHE A 150 19.00 -0.67 -23.94
CA PHE A 150 18.82 -0.31 -22.54
C PHE A 150 17.33 -0.20 -22.23
N VAL A 151 16.96 -0.41 -20.97
CA VAL A 151 15.63 -0.07 -20.45
C VAL A 151 15.81 0.97 -19.36
N MET A 152 15.20 2.14 -19.57
CA MET A 152 15.10 3.22 -18.58
C MET A 152 13.97 2.85 -17.59
N PRO A 153 14.25 2.63 -16.30
CA PRO A 153 13.23 2.25 -15.32
C PRO A 153 12.18 3.35 -15.10
N ASP A 154 10.94 2.94 -14.89
CA ASP A 154 9.87 3.88 -14.49
C ASP A 154 10.04 4.32 -13.01
N ASP A 155 10.54 3.44 -12.15
CA ASP A 155 10.85 3.76 -10.76
C ASP A 155 12.19 4.51 -10.66
N GLN A 156 12.11 5.83 -10.43
CA GLN A 156 13.27 6.72 -10.29
C GLN A 156 14.22 6.37 -9.11
N ARG A 157 13.83 5.44 -8.21
CA ARG A 157 14.75 4.86 -7.21
C ARG A 157 15.81 3.97 -7.86
N ILE A 158 15.53 3.41 -9.03
CA ILE A 158 16.47 2.59 -9.83
C ILE A 158 17.27 3.52 -10.75
N ASN A 159 18.25 4.21 -10.18
CA ASN A 159 19.01 5.30 -10.82
C ASN A 159 20.05 4.88 -11.88
N ARG A 160 19.89 3.70 -12.50
CA ARG A 160 20.74 3.19 -13.60
C ARG A 160 19.88 2.43 -14.59
N ASP A 161 20.15 2.63 -15.88
CA ASP A 161 19.52 1.86 -16.96
C ASP A 161 19.87 0.37 -16.86
N ILE A 162 18.93 -0.49 -17.25
CA ILE A 162 19.15 -1.95 -17.30
C ILE A 162 19.64 -2.32 -18.70
N PHE A 163 20.80 -2.97 -18.76
CA PHE A 163 21.38 -3.48 -20.00
C PHE A 163 20.61 -4.72 -20.47
N ILE A 164 20.16 -4.70 -21.73
CA ILE A 164 19.48 -5.82 -22.39
C ILE A 164 20.42 -6.40 -23.46
N PRO A 165 20.97 -7.61 -23.25
CA PRO A 165 21.88 -8.26 -24.19
C PRO A 165 21.23 -8.52 -25.55
N LYS A 166 22.08 -8.67 -26.58
CA LYS A 166 21.63 -8.98 -27.94
C LYS A 166 20.85 -10.31 -27.97
N GLY A 167 19.59 -10.25 -28.37
CA GLY A 167 18.66 -11.39 -28.41
C GLY A 167 17.77 -11.54 -27.18
N LYS A 168 18.03 -10.80 -26.08
CA LYS A 168 17.22 -10.81 -24.85
C LYS A 168 16.10 -9.77 -24.80
N ALA A 169 15.88 -9.02 -25.90
CA ALA A 169 14.86 -7.97 -25.99
C ALA A 169 13.46 -8.47 -26.42
N LYS A 170 13.23 -9.79 -26.54
CA LYS A 170 11.95 -10.44 -26.97
C LYS A 170 11.31 -9.93 -28.28
N GLY A 171 12.04 -9.13 -29.07
CA GLY A 171 11.54 -8.49 -30.29
C GLY A 171 10.92 -7.11 -30.09
N ALA A 172 11.02 -6.54 -28.87
CA ALA A 172 10.60 -5.17 -28.58
C ALA A 172 11.35 -4.14 -29.44
N VAL A 173 10.75 -2.95 -29.60
CA VAL A 173 11.32 -1.82 -30.36
C VAL A 173 11.35 -0.55 -29.50
N SER A 174 12.27 0.37 -29.84
CA SER A 174 12.46 1.61 -29.08
C SER A 174 11.16 2.39 -28.85
N GLY A 175 10.94 2.83 -27.61
CA GLY A 175 9.71 3.54 -27.20
C GLY A 175 8.60 2.64 -26.66
N GLN A 176 8.77 1.31 -26.69
CA GLN A 176 7.85 0.39 -26.00
C GLN A 176 8.10 0.33 -24.50
N LYS A 177 7.00 0.18 -23.74
CA LYS A 177 7.03 -0.23 -22.33
C LYS A 177 7.24 -1.75 -22.28
N VAL A 178 8.17 -2.19 -21.44
CA VAL A 178 8.56 -3.59 -21.29
C VAL A 178 8.70 -3.96 -19.82
N VAL A 179 8.49 -5.24 -19.49
CA VAL A 179 8.87 -5.82 -18.19
C VAL A 179 10.16 -6.60 -18.38
N VAL A 180 11.16 -6.27 -17.57
CA VAL A 180 12.50 -6.86 -17.58
C VAL A 180 12.70 -7.70 -16.34
N GLN A 181 13.02 -8.99 -16.51
CA GLN A 181 13.57 -9.81 -15.45
C GLN A 181 15.04 -9.45 -15.24
N ILE A 182 15.44 -9.09 -14.02
CA ILE A 182 16.85 -8.90 -13.67
C ILE A 182 17.51 -10.27 -13.58
N ASN A 183 18.62 -10.43 -14.31
CA ASN A 183 19.46 -11.63 -14.30
C ASN A 183 20.79 -11.38 -13.57
N VAL A 184 21.32 -10.15 -13.64
CA VAL A 184 22.52 -9.72 -12.91
C VAL A 184 22.26 -8.36 -12.26
N TYR A 185 22.40 -8.31 -10.94
CA TYR A 185 22.27 -7.08 -10.16
C TYR A 185 23.50 -6.16 -10.33
N PRO A 186 23.35 -4.83 -10.20
CA PRO A 186 24.43 -3.88 -10.49
C PRO A 186 25.52 -3.95 -9.42
N GLU A 187 26.72 -4.39 -9.79
CA GLU A 187 27.88 -4.47 -8.89
C GLU A 187 28.90 -3.35 -9.17
N GLY A 188 29.12 -2.47 -8.18
CA GLY A 188 30.08 -1.38 -8.26
C GLY A 188 29.82 -0.42 -9.42
N ARG A 189 30.60 -0.56 -10.51
CA ARG A 189 30.46 0.23 -11.75
C ARG A 189 29.65 -0.45 -12.86
N SER A 190 29.30 -1.72 -12.71
CA SER A 190 28.46 -2.43 -13.68
C SER A 190 27.02 -1.92 -13.63
N ALA A 191 26.34 -1.91 -14.78
CA ALA A 191 24.89 -1.78 -14.84
C ALA A 191 24.22 -3.09 -14.38
N ALA A 192 22.90 -3.06 -14.18
CA ALA A 192 22.12 -4.29 -14.09
C ALA A 192 22.01 -4.93 -15.49
N GLU A 193 21.97 -6.25 -15.59
CA GLU A 193 21.66 -6.98 -16.83
C GLU A 193 20.35 -7.75 -16.67
N GLY A 194 19.52 -7.73 -17.70
CA GLY A 194 18.22 -8.41 -17.67
C GLY A 194 17.72 -8.83 -19.05
N GLU A 195 16.56 -9.49 -19.06
CA GLU A 195 15.86 -9.88 -20.29
C GLU A 195 14.40 -9.43 -20.27
N VAL A 196 13.91 -9.04 -21.44
CA VAL A 196 12.50 -8.65 -21.63
C VAL A 196 11.64 -9.91 -21.56
N ILE A 197 10.91 -10.06 -20.46
CA ILE A 197 9.92 -11.13 -20.30
C ILE A 197 8.57 -10.74 -20.89
N GLU A 198 8.26 -9.45 -21.02
CA GLU A 198 6.97 -8.98 -21.51
C GLU A 198 7.08 -7.62 -22.23
N ILE A 199 6.21 -7.41 -23.22
CA ILE A 199 6.10 -6.16 -23.98
C ILE A 199 4.67 -5.67 -23.79
N LEU A 200 4.49 -4.53 -23.13
CA LEU A 200 3.18 -4.02 -22.73
C LEU A 200 2.49 -3.23 -23.86
N GLY A 201 3.29 -2.58 -24.72
CA GLY A 201 2.82 -1.78 -25.85
C GLY A 201 3.78 -0.61 -26.13
N HIS A 202 3.44 0.29 -27.05
CA HIS A 202 4.16 1.56 -27.16
C HIS A 202 3.75 2.49 -26.00
N LYS A 203 4.67 3.31 -25.48
CA LYS A 203 4.43 4.18 -24.30
C LYS A 203 3.39 5.31 -24.50
N ASN A 204 2.71 5.33 -25.66
CA ASN A 204 1.66 6.27 -26.02
C ASN A 204 0.33 5.55 -26.38
N ASP A 205 0.28 4.22 -26.30
CA ASP A 205 -0.93 3.45 -26.62
C ASP A 205 -1.87 3.48 -25.38
N PRO A 206 -3.20 3.63 -25.55
CA PRO A 206 -4.13 3.68 -24.42
C PRO A 206 -4.06 2.43 -23.51
N GLY A 207 -4.13 2.63 -22.20
CA GLY A 207 -4.11 1.56 -21.18
C GLY A 207 -2.73 0.97 -20.88
N VAL A 208 -1.71 1.22 -21.71
CA VAL A 208 -0.31 0.79 -21.44
C VAL A 208 0.29 1.55 -20.26
N ASP A 209 -0.22 2.75 -19.99
CA ASP A 209 0.07 3.58 -18.83
C ASP A 209 -0.36 2.88 -17.52
N ILE A 210 -1.63 2.48 -17.39
CA ILE A 210 -2.12 1.77 -16.20
C ILE A 210 -1.50 0.37 -16.10
N LEU A 211 -1.37 -0.35 -17.23
CA LEU A 211 -0.71 -1.66 -17.26
C LEU A 211 0.76 -1.59 -16.79
N SER A 212 1.47 -0.47 -17.04
CA SER A 212 2.82 -0.28 -16.50
C SER A 212 2.84 -0.14 -14.96
N ILE A 213 1.81 0.47 -14.36
CA ILE A 213 1.64 0.59 -12.90
C ILE A 213 1.29 -0.78 -12.28
N ILE A 214 0.40 -1.54 -12.91
CA ILE A 214 0.03 -2.91 -12.51
C ILE A 214 1.27 -3.80 -12.39
N ARG A 215 2.13 -3.80 -13.42
CA ARG A 215 3.36 -4.62 -13.43
C ARG A 215 4.48 -4.05 -12.57
N LYS A 216 4.56 -2.73 -12.37
CA LYS A 216 5.47 -2.07 -11.41
C LYS A 216 5.22 -2.53 -9.98
N HIS A 217 3.94 -2.66 -9.60
CA HIS A 217 3.50 -3.12 -8.27
C HIS A 217 3.28 -4.64 -8.17
N GLN A 218 3.64 -5.40 -9.21
CA GLN A 218 3.54 -6.86 -9.27
C GLN A 218 2.13 -7.37 -8.89
N LEU A 219 1.09 -6.73 -9.44
CA LEU A 219 -0.31 -7.10 -9.21
C LEU A 219 -0.73 -8.22 -10.18
N PRO A 220 -1.26 -9.36 -9.69
CA PRO A 220 -1.67 -10.46 -10.55
C PRO A 220 -3.03 -10.17 -11.21
N GLU A 221 -3.03 -9.92 -12.52
CA GLU A 221 -4.29 -9.72 -13.27
C GLU A 221 -5.03 -11.05 -13.52
N GLN A 222 -4.31 -12.06 -14.03
CA GLN A 222 -4.88 -13.36 -14.39
C GLN A 222 -4.94 -14.28 -13.18
N PHE A 223 -5.98 -15.13 -13.11
CA PHE A 223 -6.09 -16.21 -12.14
C PHE A 223 -5.48 -17.51 -12.73
N PRO A 224 -4.80 -18.35 -11.94
CA PRO A 224 -4.35 -19.67 -12.38
C PRO A 224 -5.49 -20.57 -12.87
N GLU A 225 -5.21 -21.51 -13.77
CA GLU A 225 -6.22 -22.41 -14.35
C GLU A 225 -6.93 -23.26 -13.28
N GLU A 226 -6.20 -23.72 -12.26
CA GLU A 226 -6.76 -24.46 -11.12
C GLU A 226 -7.74 -23.61 -10.26
N VAL A 227 -7.45 -22.31 -10.11
CA VAL A 227 -8.30 -21.37 -9.37
C VAL A 227 -9.59 -21.08 -10.14
N MET A 228 -9.48 -20.95 -11.47
CA MET A 228 -10.65 -20.81 -12.35
C MET A 228 -11.49 -22.10 -12.38
N ALA A 229 -10.85 -23.27 -12.40
CA ALA A 229 -11.56 -24.55 -12.35
C ALA A 229 -12.32 -24.76 -11.02
N GLU A 230 -11.74 -24.35 -9.89
CA GLU A 230 -12.43 -24.37 -8.60
C GLU A 230 -13.60 -23.36 -8.56
N ALA A 231 -13.41 -22.16 -9.12
CA ALA A 231 -14.47 -21.14 -9.19
C ALA A 231 -15.67 -21.56 -10.06
N GLU A 232 -15.41 -22.17 -11.22
CA GLU A 232 -16.49 -22.65 -12.12
C GLU A 232 -17.18 -23.91 -11.62
N ALA A 233 -16.58 -24.62 -10.65
CA ALA A 233 -17.22 -25.75 -9.95
C ALA A 233 -18.17 -25.32 -8.82
N ALA A 234 -18.22 -24.02 -8.47
CA ALA A 234 -19.16 -23.50 -7.48
C ALA A 234 -20.61 -23.50 -8.03
N PRO A 235 -21.64 -23.75 -7.19
CA PRO A 235 -23.03 -23.79 -7.63
C PRO A 235 -23.56 -22.40 -8.00
N ASP A 236 -24.43 -22.33 -9.01
CA ASP A 236 -25.14 -21.11 -9.42
C ASP A 236 -26.37 -20.79 -8.56
N VAL A 237 -26.93 -21.81 -7.90
CA VAL A 237 -28.19 -21.75 -7.16
C VAL A 237 -28.05 -22.59 -5.89
N ILE A 238 -28.45 -22.00 -4.76
CA ILE A 238 -28.49 -22.65 -3.45
C ILE A 238 -29.71 -23.59 -3.38
N THR A 239 -29.56 -24.73 -2.71
CA THR A 239 -30.65 -25.71 -2.58
C THR A 239 -31.30 -25.72 -1.19
N GLU A 240 -32.58 -26.09 -1.09
CA GLU A 240 -33.26 -26.24 0.21
C GLU A 240 -32.61 -27.33 1.08
N GLU A 241 -32.03 -28.37 0.46
CA GLU A 241 -31.26 -29.41 1.15
C GLU A 241 -29.97 -28.86 1.77
N GLU A 242 -29.26 -27.98 1.06
CA GLU A 242 -28.06 -27.27 1.51
C GLU A 242 -28.35 -26.27 2.65
N ILE A 243 -29.47 -25.54 2.55
CA ILE A 243 -29.97 -24.64 3.63
C ILE A 243 -30.28 -25.45 4.89
N THR A 244 -31.03 -26.56 4.73
CA THR A 244 -31.49 -27.41 5.83
C THR A 244 -30.33 -28.16 6.50
N SER A 245 -29.43 -28.77 5.71
CA SER A 245 -28.30 -29.57 6.22
C SER A 245 -27.26 -28.72 6.96
N GLN A 246 -27.13 -27.44 6.62
CA GLN A 246 -26.28 -26.48 7.34
C GLN A 246 -27.01 -25.76 8.49
N ASN A 247 -28.28 -26.09 8.77
CA ASN A 247 -29.09 -25.48 9.82
C ASN A 247 -29.09 -23.93 9.76
N ARG A 248 -29.16 -23.36 8.54
CA ARG A 248 -29.11 -21.91 8.33
C ARG A 248 -30.41 -21.25 8.76
N ARG A 249 -30.32 -20.09 9.42
CA ARG A 249 -31.51 -19.26 9.72
C ARG A 249 -32.10 -18.77 8.40
N ASP A 250 -33.38 -19.04 8.14
CA ASP A 250 -34.08 -18.54 6.97
C ASP A 250 -34.59 -17.12 7.24
N LEU A 251 -34.05 -16.14 6.49
CA LEU A 251 -34.42 -14.73 6.54
C LEU A 251 -35.00 -14.26 5.19
N ARG A 252 -35.38 -15.17 4.28
CA ARG A 252 -35.87 -14.84 2.92
C ARG A 252 -37.21 -14.10 2.88
N ASN A 253 -37.87 -13.95 4.04
CA ASN A 253 -39.13 -13.22 4.21
C ASN A 253 -38.96 -11.87 4.94
N GLU A 254 -37.73 -11.52 5.33
CA GLU A 254 -37.42 -10.21 5.93
C GLU A 254 -37.21 -9.15 4.84
N VAL A 255 -37.52 -7.89 5.16
CA VAL A 255 -37.27 -6.77 4.23
C VAL A 255 -35.80 -6.36 4.35
N ILE A 256 -34.95 -6.87 3.46
CA ILE A 256 -33.49 -6.68 3.46
C ILE A 256 -33.04 -6.04 2.15
N VAL A 257 -32.17 -5.03 2.19
CA VAL A 257 -31.66 -4.31 1.00
C VAL A 257 -30.13 -4.23 0.99
N THR A 258 -29.53 -4.08 -0.20
CA THR A 258 -28.16 -3.54 -0.33
C THR A 258 -28.24 -2.04 -0.66
N ILE A 259 -27.22 -1.26 -0.30
CA ILE A 259 -27.14 0.17 -0.64
C ILE A 259 -25.71 0.47 -1.08
N ASP A 260 -25.52 0.68 -2.39
CA ASP A 260 -24.19 0.67 -3.00
C ASP A 260 -23.95 1.87 -3.93
N GLY A 261 -22.71 2.00 -4.43
CA GLY A 261 -22.44 2.81 -5.61
C GLY A 261 -23.09 2.17 -6.85
N ALA A 262 -23.70 2.97 -7.73
CA ALA A 262 -24.40 2.46 -8.92
C ALA A 262 -23.55 1.49 -9.77
N ASP A 263 -22.24 1.74 -9.86
CA ASP A 263 -21.25 0.97 -10.61
C ASP A 263 -20.90 -0.42 -9.99
N ALA A 264 -21.22 -0.65 -8.71
CA ALA A 264 -20.78 -1.80 -7.92
C ALA A 264 -21.47 -3.13 -8.30
N LYS A 265 -20.73 -4.25 -8.20
CA LYS A 265 -21.18 -5.60 -8.63
C LYS A 265 -20.82 -6.70 -7.62
N ASP A 266 -19.77 -6.43 -6.84
CA ASP A 266 -19.26 -7.14 -5.69
C ASP A 266 -19.96 -6.66 -4.40
N LEU A 267 -21.26 -6.99 -4.28
CA LEU A 267 -22.10 -6.56 -3.15
C LEU A 267 -21.79 -7.46 -1.93
N ASP A 268 -20.94 -6.97 -1.03
CA ASP A 268 -20.49 -7.67 0.17
C ASP A 268 -21.58 -7.76 1.26
N ASP A 269 -22.37 -6.69 1.43
CA ASP A 269 -23.26 -6.49 2.57
C ASP A 269 -24.70 -6.12 2.21
N ALA A 270 -25.62 -6.54 3.07
CA ALA A 270 -27.04 -6.21 3.02
C ALA A 270 -27.55 -5.93 4.44
N VAL A 271 -28.51 -5.03 4.58
CA VAL A 271 -28.96 -4.50 5.88
C VAL A 271 -30.49 -4.44 6.00
N HIS A 272 -30.97 -4.49 7.23
CA HIS A 272 -32.32 -4.07 7.60
C HIS A 272 -32.37 -3.46 9.00
N VAL A 273 -33.34 -2.59 9.26
CA VAL A 273 -33.65 -2.11 10.61
C VAL A 273 -35.15 -2.22 10.86
N LYS A 274 -35.53 -2.83 11.99
CA LYS A 274 -36.95 -2.96 12.39
C LYS A 274 -37.14 -2.71 13.88
N ARG A 275 -38.36 -2.29 14.26
CA ARG A 275 -38.75 -2.20 15.67
C ARG A 275 -39.36 -3.53 16.13
N LEU A 276 -38.90 -4.02 17.28
CA LEU A 276 -39.38 -5.25 17.91
C LEU A 276 -40.62 -5.00 18.79
N GLU A 277 -41.35 -6.06 19.14
CA GLU A 277 -42.56 -6.00 19.98
C GLU A 277 -42.31 -5.38 21.37
N ASN A 278 -41.09 -5.52 21.91
CA ASN A 278 -40.66 -4.92 23.17
C ASN A 278 -40.33 -3.41 23.04
N GLY A 279 -40.43 -2.83 21.85
CA GLY A 279 -40.13 -1.43 21.54
C GLY A 279 -38.69 -1.17 21.07
N ASN A 280 -37.77 -2.12 21.22
CA ASN A 280 -36.35 -2.00 20.84
C ASN A 280 -36.15 -1.94 19.32
N LEU A 281 -34.96 -1.51 18.90
CA LEU A 281 -34.55 -1.51 17.49
C LEU A 281 -33.61 -2.70 17.23
N LEU A 282 -33.94 -3.53 16.24
CA LEU A 282 -33.04 -4.54 15.70
C LEU A 282 -32.36 -3.98 14.45
N LEU A 283 -31.04 -4.09 14.39
CA LEU A 283 -30.23 -3.94 13.18
C LEU A 283 -29.79 -5.33 12.73
N GLY A 284 -30.13 -5.72 11.51
CA GLY A 284 -29.54 -6.87 10.83
C GLY A 284 -28.46 -6.42 9.85
N VAL A 285 -27.26 -7.00 9.96
CA VAL A 285 -26.16 -6.86 9.00
C VAL A 285 -25.82 -8.25 8.47
N HIS A 286 -25.99 -8.45 7.16
CA HIS A 286 -25.91 -9.75 6.49
C HIS A 286 -24.78 -9.71 5.48
N ILE A 287 -23.67 -10.41 5.74
CA ILE A 287 -22.45 -10.34 4.91
C ILE A 287 -22.29 -11.63 4.10
N ALA A 288 -21.95 -11.51 2.82
CA ALA A 288 -21.71 -12.64 1.91
C ALA A 288 -20.87 -13.76 2.55
N ASP A 289 -21.39 -15.00 2.56
CA ASP A 289 -20.69 -16.16 3.15
C ASP A 289 -19.61 -16.71 2.20
N VAL A 290 -18.60 -15.88 1.91
CA VAL A 290 -17.46 -16.24 1.06
C VAL A 290 -16.64 -17.37 1.69
N GLY A 291 -16.60 -17.44 3.03
CA GLY A 291 -15.97 -18.53 3.77
C GLY A 291 -16.63 -19.90 3.55
N TYR A 292 -17.88 -19.94 3.07
CA TYR A 292 -18.51 -21.17 2.60
C TYR A 292 -17.99 -21.60 1.23
N TYR A 293 -17.84 -20.70 0.26
CA TYR A 293 -17.39 -21.09 -1.09
C TYR A 293 -15.87 -21.30 -1.17
N VAL A 294 -15.09 -20.43 -0.52
CA VAL A 294 -13.61 -20.45 -0.57
C VAL A 294 -13.08 -21.18 0.68
N LYS A 295 -12.88 -22.50 0.60
CA LYS A 295 -12.45 -23.35 1.73
C LYS A 295 -10.97 -23.13 2.10
N GLU A 296 -10.59 -23.24 3.38
CA GLU A 296 -9.18 -23.10 3.79
C GLU A 296 -8.27 -24.09 3.02
N ARG A 297 -7.14 -23.60 2.52
CA ARG A 297 -6.10 -24.32 1.76
C ARG A 297 -6.50 -24.77 0.34
N SER A 298 -7.67 -24.39 -0.17
CA SER A 298 -8.00 -24.61 -1.58
C SER A 298 -7.15 -23.72 -2.51
N ALA A 299 -7.29 -23.87 -3.84
CA ALA A 299 -6.57 -23.01 -4.79
C ALA A 299 -7.12 -21.57 -4.71
N LEU A 300 -8.44 -21.42 -4.57
CA LEU A 300 -9.08 -20.13 -4.30
C LEU A 300 -8.57 -19.47 -3.00
N ASP A 301 -8.34 -20.23 -1.92
CA ASP A 301 -7.79 -19.67 -0.68
C ASP A 301 -6.34 -19.21 -0.83
N GLN A 302 -5.50 -20.01 -1.49
CA GLN A 302 -4.10 -19.67 -1.70
C GLN A 302 -3.94 -18.42 -2.57
N GLU A 303 -4.72 -18.31 -3.65
CA GLU A 303 -4.70 -17.12 -4.52
C GLU A 303 -5.33 -15.89 -3.85
N ALA A 304 -6.43 -16.06 -3.10
CA ALA A 304 -7.01 -14.97 -2.31
C ALA A 304 -6.04 -14.44 -1.23
N PHE A 305 -5.27 -15.34 -0.60
CA PHE A 305 -4.22 -14.97 0.35
C PHE A 305 -3.10 -14.19 -0.33
N LEU A 306 -2.56 -14.70 -1.45
CA LEU A 306 -1.49 -14.04 -2.23
C LEU A 306 -1.90 -12.65 -2.75
N ARG A 307 -3.18 -12.45 -3.09
CA ARG A 307 -3.75 -11.15 -3.46
C ARG A 307 -3.95 -10.25 -2.24
N GLY A 308 -4.47 -10.79 -1.15
CA GLY A 308 -4.72 -10.13 0.14
C GLY A 308 -5.92 -9.16 0.14
N CYS A 309 -6.12 -8.43 -0.94
CA CYS A 309 -7.31 -7.62 -1.20
C CYS A 309 -7.51 -7.38 -2.71
N SER A 310 -8.69 -6.89 -3.09
CA SER A 310 -8.91 -6.27 -4.40
C SER A 310 -8.17 -4.94 -4.51
N VAL A 311 -7.88 -4.47 -5.73
CA VAL A 311 -7.25 -3.17 -6.00
C VAL A 311 -8.13 -2.38 -6.98
N TYR A 312 -8.50 -1.16 -6.63
CA TYR A 312 -9.50 -0.35 -7.35
C TYR A 312 -8.82 0.79 -8.13
N LEU A 313 -8.28 0.44 -9.30
CA LEU A 313 -7.62 1.39 -10.20
C LEU A 313 -8.66 2.25 -10.96
N VAL A 314 -8.23 3.38 -11.52
CA VAL A 314 -9.11 4.39 -12.13
C VAL A 314 -10.00 3.83 -13.27
N ASP A 315 -9.53 2.86 -14.04
CA ASP A 315 -10.28 2.26 -15.15
C ASP A 315 -10.80 0.83 -14.90
N ARG A 316 -10.32 0.15 -13.84
CA ARG A 316 -10.60 -1.28 -13.58
C ARG A 316 -10.34 -1.69 -12.14
N VAL A 317 -11.00 -2.78 -11.73
CA VAL A 317 -10.69 -3.50 -10.49
C VAL A 317 -9.83 -4.72 -10.82
N ILE A 318 -8.77 -4.95 -10.05
CA ILE A 318 -8.09 -6.25 -9.97
C ILE A 318 -8.68 -6.97 -8.75
N PRO A 319 -9.57 -7.96 -8.92
CA PRO A 319 -10.30 -8.54 -7.80
C PRO A 319 -9.47 -9.56 -7.03
N MET A 320 -9.78 -9.72 -5.74
CA MET A 320 -9.22 -10.78 -4.88
C MET A 320 -9.70 -12.19 -5.29
N LEU A 321 -10.92 -12.28 -5.83
CA LEU A 321 -11.58 -13.54 -6.21
C LEU A 321 -12.05 -13.48 -7.67
N PRO A 322 -12.16 -14.62 -8.38
CA PRO A 322 -12.71 -14.64 -9.73
C PRO A 322 -14.14 -14.06 -9.78
N HIS A 323 -14.47 -13.32 -10.85
CA HIS A 323 -15.79 -12.70 -11.03
C HIS A 323 -16.97 -13.67 -10.96
N ARG A 324 -16.72 -14.94 -11.32
CA ARG A 324 -17.61 -16.09 -11.14
C ARG A 324 -18.19 -16.20 -9.72
N LEU A 325 -17.37 -15.86 -8.72
CA LEU A 325 -17.74 -15.79 -7.31
C LEU A 325 -18.09 -14.35 -6.92
N SER A 326 -17.15 -13.40 -7.15
CA SER A 326 -17.24 -12.05 -6.58
C SER A 326 -18.47 -11.27 -7.03
N ASN A 327 -18.93 -11.49 -8.27
CA ASN A 327 -20.11 -10.84 -8.85
C ASN A 327 -21.30 -11.81 -8.98
N GLY A 328 -21.05 -13.11 -8.77
CA GLY A 328 -21.98 -14.21 -9.00
C GLY A 328 -22.64 -14.70 -7.72
N ILE A 329 -22.16 -15.85 -7.21
CA ILE A 329 -22.79 -16.55 -6.08
C ILE A 329 -22.49 -15.92 -4.70
N CYS A 330 -21.36 -15.22 -4.54
CA CYS A 330 -21.06 -14.51 -3.30
C CYS A 330 -21.79 -13.16 -3.20
N SER A 331 -21.83 -12.41 -4.31
CA SER A 331 -22.49 -11.09 -4.36
C SER A 331 -23.98 -11.18 -3.98
N LEU A 332 -24.43 -10.29 -3.10
CA LEU A 332 -25.81 -10.22 -2.57
C LEU A 332 -26.82 -9.64 -3.57
N ASN A 333 -26.73 -10.11 -4.82
CA ASN A 333 -27.56 -9.73 -5.96
C ASN A 333 -29.07 -9.71 -5.63
N PRO A 334 -29.84 -8.77 -6.21
CA PRO A 334 -31.24 -8.55 -5.87
C PRO A 334 -32.13 -9.77 -6.12
N GLN A 335 -33.06 -10.03 -5.20
CA GLN A 335 -34.21 -10.93 -5.35
C GLN A 335 -33.88 -12.41 -5.61
N VAL A 336 -32.63 -12.82 -5.38
CA VAL A 336 -32.16 -14.21 -5.42
C VAL A 336 -31.69 -14.68 -4.05
N ASP A 337 -31.78 -15.99 -3.79
CA ASP A 337 -31.32 -16.56 -2.52
C ASP A 337 -29.80 -16.45 -2.40
N ARG A 338 -29.31 -16.05 -1.23
CA ARG A 338 -27.88 -15.88 -0.94
C ARG A 338 -27.52 -16.32 0.47
N LEU A 339 -26.40 -17.03 0.58
CA LEU A 339 -25.83 -17.46 1.86
C LEU A 339 -25.09 -16.30 2.52
N THR A 340 -25.39 -16.01 3.78
CA THR A 340 -24.69 -14.96 4.54
C THR A 340 -24.21 -15.46 5.89
N LEU A 341 -23.20 -14.79 6.41
CA LEU A 341 -22.87 -14.76 7.83
C LEU A 341 -23.47 -13.46 8.39
N SER A 342 -24.51 -13.61 9.21
CA SER A 342 -25.32 -12.51 9.74
C SER A 342 -24.87 -12.12 11.15
N CYS A 343 -24.96 -10.82 11.44
CA CYS A 343 -24.87 -10.23 12.77
C CYS A 343 -26.16 -9.44 13.03
N GLU A 344 -26.97 -9.89 14.00
CA GLU A 344 -28.17 -9.17 14.45
C GLU A 344 -27.85 -8.49 15.79
N ILE A 345 -28.16 -7.20 15.92
CA ILE A 345 -27.87 -6.39 17.10
C ILE A 345 -29.13 -5.69 17.59
N GLU A 346 -29.52 -5.92 18.84
CA GLU A 346 -30.68 -5.32 19.49
C GLU A 346 -30.24 -4.14 20.35
N PHE A 347 -30.77 -2.95 20.06
CA PHE A 347 -30.54 -1.71 20.79
C PHE A 347 -31.80 -1.30 21.57
N ASP A 348 -31.60 -1.00 22.85
CA ASP A 348 -32.59 -0.29 23.67
C ASP A 348 -32.94 1.05 23.02
N ALA A 349 -34.23 1.25 22.75
CA ALA A 349 -34.68 2.32 21.87
C ALA A 349 -34.42 3.73 22.44
N GLU A 350 -34.37 3.91 23.76
CA GLU A 350 -34.16 5.22 24.40
C GLU A 350 -32.66 5.49 24.66
N THR A 351 -31.96 4.54 25.26
CA THR A 351 -30.57 4.68 25.71
C THR A 351 -29.54 4.43 24.60
N LEU A 352 -29.92 3.78 23.50
CA LEU A 352 -29.03 3.26 22.46
C LEU A 352 -28.02 2.22 22.99
N LYS A 353 -28.31 1.58 24.13
CA LYS A 353 -27.47 0.50 24.65
C LYS A 353 -27.75 -0.78 23.86
N GLN A 354 -26.71 -1.44 23.36
CA GLN A 354 -26.78 -2.84 22.93
C GLN A 354 -27.23 -3.71 24.12
N VAL A 355 -28.37 -4.39 23.96
CA VAL A 355 -28.94 -5.29 24.97
C VAL A 355 -28.74 -6.76 24.64
N ARG A 356 -28.61 -7.08 23.34
CA ARG A 356 -28.32 -8.40 22.80
C ARG A 356 -27.64 -8.27 21.44
N HIS A 357 -26.85 -9.27 21.06
CA HIS A 357 -26.53 -9.56 19.67
C HIS A 357 -26.56 -11.07 19.41
N ASP A 358 -26.50 -11.47 18.14
CA ASP A 358 -26.52 -12.85 17.67
C ASP A 358 -25.71 -12.94 16.36
N ILE A 359 -24.85 -13.97 16.22
CA ILE A 359 -23.95 -14.13 15.06
C ILE A 359 -24.11 -15.56 14.52
N PHE A 360 -24.60 -15.70 13.30
CA PHE A 360 -25.08 -16.98 12.77
C PHE A 360 -25.04 -17.07 11.25
N THR A 361 -24.95 -18.28 10.72
CA THR A 361 -25.10 -18.57 9.28
C THR A 361 -26.58 -18.54 8.87
N SER A 362 -26.89 -17.86 7.77
CA SER A 362 -28.26 -17.68 7.28
C SER A 362 -28.37 -17.83 5.76
N VAL A 363 -29.60 -17.76 5.28
CA VAL A 363 -29.96 -17.49 3.88
C VAL A 363 -30.88 -16.27 3.84
N ILE A 364 -30.58 -15.32 2.97
CA ILE A 364 -31.41 -14.14 2.70
C ILE A 364 -31.94 -14.17 1.27
N ARG A 365 -32.96 -13.35 1.00
CA ARG A 365 -33.34 -12.91 -0.35
C ARG A 365 -33.57 -11.40 -0.28
N THR A 366 -32.72 -10.62 -0.93
CA THR A 366 -32.82 -9.14 -0.88
C THR A 366 -34.06 -8.66 -1.61
N THR A 367 -34.79 -7.72 -1.01
CA THR A 367 -36.00 -7.11 -1.58
C THR A 367 -35.68 -6.22 -2.78
N GLU A 368 -34.62 -5.42 -2.68
CA GLU A 368 -34.17 -4.48 -3.71
C GLU A 368 -32.66 -4.18 -3.57
N ARG A 369 -32.03 -3.79 -4.68
CA ARG A 369 -30.66 -3.21 -4.70
C ARG A 369 -30.77 -1.69 -4.87
N MET A 370 -30.54 -0.95 -3.80
CA MET A 370 -30.58 0.51 -3.81
C MET A 370 -29.23 1.10 -4.22
N THR A 371 -29.21 2.36 -4.67
CA THR A 371 -27.98 3.16 -4.70
C THR A 371 -27.92 4.17 -3.56
N TYR A 372 -26.72 4.62 -3.20
CA TYR A 372 -26.56 5.74 -2.26
C TYR A 372 -27.32 6.99 -2.73
N THR A 373 -27.37 7.24 -4.04
CA THR A 373 -28.13 8.35 -4.64
C THR A 373 -29.63 8.20 -4.39
N ASP A 374 -30.22 7.02 -4.67
CA ASP A 374 -31.66 6.80 -4.42
C ASP A 374 -32.01 7.02 -2.93
N VAL A 375 -31.20 6.48 -2.01
CA VAL A 375 -31.47 6.54 -0.57
C VAL A 375 -31.25 7.96 -0.01
N ARG A 376 -30.23 8.68 -0.49
CA ARG A 376 -30.04 10.11 -0.20
C ARG A 376 -31.28 10.89 -0.63
N ASP A 377 -31.69 10.73 -1.88
CA ASP A 377 -32.76 11.51 -2.51
C ASP A 377 -34.14 11.19 -1.90
N ILE A 378 -34.34 9.99 -1.35
CA ILE A 378 -35.49 9.64 -0.50
C ILE A 378 -35.46 10.38 0.85
N LEU A 379 -34.31 10.41 1.52
CA LEU A 379 -34.20 10.94 2.89
C LEU A 379 -34.13 12.48 2.94
N THR A 380 -33.40 13.12 2.01
CA THR A 380 -33.25 14.59 1.97
C THR A 380 -34.41 15.32 1.30
N ALA A 381 -35.56 14.66 1.15
CA ALA A 381 -36.74 15.18 0.48
C ALA A 381 -37.35 16.39 1.19
N THR A 382 -37.80 17.39 0.43
CA THR A 382 -38.42 18.61 0.97
C THR A 382 -39.81 18.85 0.38
N GLU A 383 -40.57 19.79 0.94
CA GLU A 383 -41.85 20.23 0.37
C GLU A 383 -41.67 21.00 -0.96
N GLU A 384 -40.50 21.61 -1.18
CA GLU A 384 -40.18 22.39 -2.40
C GLU A 384 -39.60 21.50 -3.52
N GLU A 385 -38.80 20.49 -3.15
CA GLU A 385 -38.27 19.46 -4.03
C GLU A 385 -38.71 18.06 -3.56
N PRO A 386 -39.97 17.65 -3.82
CA PRO A 386 -40.46 16.32 -3.46
C PRO A 386 -40.13 15.28 -4.55
N GLN A 387 -39.34 14.26 -4.18
CA GLN A 387 -38.96 13.13 -5.03
C GLN A 387 -40.10 12.10 -5.15
N THR A 388 -41.31 12.57 -5.51
CA THR A 388 -42.55 11.80 -5.43
C THR A 388 -42.49 10.48 -6.20
N GLU A 389 -42.01 10.48 -7.45
CA GLU A 389 -41.89 9.24 -8.25
C GLU A 389 -40.97 8.20 -7.60
N LEU A 390 -39.90 8.65 -6.94
CA LEU A 390 -38.93 7.79 -6.25
C LEU A 390 -39.53 7.22 -4.95
N LYS A 391 -40.24 8.06 -4.19
CA LYS A 391 -40.96 7.63 -2.97
C LYS A 391 -42.16 6.74 -3.26
N GLU A 392 -42.87 6.95 -4.37
CA GLU A 392 -43.94 6.06 -4.82
C GLU A 392 -43.39 4.69 -5.24
N ARG A 393 -42.29 4.67 -6.01
CA ARG A 393 -41.61 3.42 -6.42
C ARG A 393 -41.16 2.58 -5.22
N TYR A 394 -40.56 3.22 -4.21
CA TYR A 394 -39.99 2.56 -3.05
C TYR A 394 -40.85 2.68 -1.78
N ALA A 395 -42.16 2.94 -1.93
CA ALA A 395 -43.09 3.17 -0.81
C ALA A 395 -43.04 2.12 0.32
N PRO A 396 -42.88 0.80 0.06
CA PRO A 396 -42.78 -0.21 1.12
C PRO A 396 -41.48 -0.16 1.95
N LEU A 397 -40.50 0.66 1.56
CA LEU A 397 -39.18 0.74 2.19
C LEU A 397 -38.95 2.03 2.98
N LEU A 398 -39.84 3.04 2.85
CA LEU A 398 -39.65 4.38 3.42
C LEU A 398 -39.50 4.36 4.95
N ASP A 399 -40.44 3.72 5.65
CA ASP A 399 -40.39 3.51 7.11
C ASP A 399 -39.08 2.87 7.58
N MET A 400 -38.52 1.96 6.77
CA MET A 400 -37.24 1.32 7.07
C MET A 400 -36.08 2.30 6.89
N PHE A 401 -36.04 3.07 5.79
CA PHE A 401 -34.98 4.06 5.58
C PHE A 401 -34.99 5.17 6.66
N GLU A 402 -36.16 5.62 7.10
CA GLU A 402 -36.29 6.58 8.22
C GLU A 402 -35.79 5.98 9.55
N LEU A 403 -36.10 4.70 9.84
CA LEU A 403 -35.54 3.98 10.99
C LEU A 403 -34.02 3.79 10.87
N MET A 404 -33.50 3.57 9.66
CA MET A 404 -32.08 3.40 9.39
C MET A 404 -31.31 4.70 9.63
N GLU A 405 -31.79 5.84 9.10
CA GLU A 405 -31.21 7.16 9.38
C GLU A 405 -31.24 7.47 10.88
N HIS A 406 -32.40 7.31 11.52
CA HIS A 406 -32.55 7.60 12.96
C HIS A 406 -31.62 6.74 13.83
N LEU A 407 -31.38 5.47 13.47
CA LEU A 407 -30.42 4.62 14.17
C LEU A 407 -28.97 5.07 13.90
N ALA A 408 -28.59 5.24 12.63
CA ALA A 408 -27.23 5.62 12.23
C ALA A 408 -26.80 6.97 12.81
N MET A 409 -27.64 8.01 12.74
CA MET A 409 -27.32 9.32 13.29
C MET A 409 -27.15 9.30 14.81
N ARG A 410 -27.83 8.38 15.52
CA ARG A 410 -27.63 8.15 16.95
C ARG A 410 -26.34 7.38 17.24
N LEU A 411 -26.01 6.37 16.43
CA LEU A 411 -24.72 5.65 16.49
C LEU A 411 -23.55 6.63 16.27
N ARG A 412 -23.60 7.45 15.20
CA ARG A 412 -22.59 8.50 14.91
C ARG A 412 -22.41 9.45 16.08
N LYS A 413 -23.51 9.95 16.64
CA LYS A 413 -23.50 10.84 17.82
C LYS A 413 -22.91 10.16 19.06
N SER A 414 -23.05 8.84 19.21
CA SER A 414 -22.40 8.04 20.25
C SER A 414 -20.89 7.88 19.98
N ARG A 415 -20.51 7.49 18.76
CA ARG A 415 -19.12 7.33 18.28
C ARG A 415 -18.29 8.60 18.45
N MET A 416 -18.84 9.76 18.07
CA MET A 416 -18.20 11.07 18.29
C MET A 416 -18.14 11.48 19.76
N LYS A 417 -19.16 11.14 20.57
CA LYS A 417 -19.15 11.37 22.02
C LYS A 417 -18.11 10.48 22.75
N ARG A 418 -17.89 9.25 22.27
CA ARG A 418 -16.82 8.34 22.73
C ARG A 418 -15.46 8.93 22.41
N GLY A 419 -15.31 9.50 21.21
CA GLY A 419 -14.20 10.36 20.84
C GLY A 419 -13.53 10.04 19.52
N ALA A 420 -14.22 9.35 18.61
CA ALA A 420 -13.70 9.10 17.27
C ALA A 420 -13.29 10.40 16.57
N ILE A 421 -12.35 10.29 15.64
CA ILE A 421 -11.80 11.40 14.87
C ILE A 421 -12.39 11.35 13.46
N ASP A 422 -13.30 12.26 13.15
CA ASP A 422 -13.96 12.36 11.85
C ASP A 422 -13.18 13.36 10.98
N PHE A 423 -12.36 12.82 10.09
CA PHE A 423 -11.57 13.62 9.13
C PHE A 423 -12.38 13.85 7.85
N ASP A 424 -12.94 15.05 7.70
CA ASP A 424 -13.64 15.48 6.50
C ASP A 424 -12.65 15.85 5.37
N PHE A 425 -12.08 14.82 4.74
CA PHE A 425 -11.24 14.96 3.53
C PHE A 425 -12.05 14.61 2.27
N GLN A 426 -12.03 15.52 1.30
CA GLN A 426 -12.76 15.35 0.04
C GLN A 426 -11.93 14.54 -0.96
N GLU A 427 -12.25 13.25 -1.10
CA GLU A 427 -11.68 12.38 -2.14
C GLU A 427 -12.12 12.80 -3.56
N SER A 428 -11.37 12.41 -4.59
CA SER A 428 -11.75 12.60 -5.99
C SER A 428 -12.20 11.30 -6.66
N LYS A 429 -13.27 11.35 -7.47
CA LYS A 429 -13.55 10.37 -8.53
C LYS A 429 -13.03 10.95 -9.85
N ILE A 430 -11.99 10.33 -10.41
CA ILE A 430 -11.55 10.62 -11.77
C ILE A 430 -12.54 9.95 -12.73
N ILE A 431 -13.00 10.70 -13.74
CA ILE A 431 -13.89 10.20 -14.79
C ILE A 431 -13.06 9.95 -16.04
N VAL A 432 -13.21 8.78 -16.65
CA VAL A 432 -12.51 8.36 -17.87
C VAL A 432 -13.49 8.06 -19.02
N ASP A 433 -13.03 8.19 -20.25
CA ASP A 433 -13.78 7.79 -21.45
C ASP A 433 -13.62 6.28 -21.78
N GLU A 434 -14.25 5.83 -22.87
CA GLU A 434 -14.15 4.44 -23.37
C GLU A 434 -12.71 4.00 -23.74
N ASN A 435 -11.79 4.94 -23.89
CA ASN A 435 -10.37 4.69 -24.17
C ASN A 435 -9.51 4.71 -22.89
N GLY A 436 -10.12 4.93 -21.72
CA GLY A 436 -9.43 5.10 -20.44
C GLY A 436 -8.71 6.45 -20.29
N LYS A 437 -9.01 7.46 -21.11
CA LYS A 437 -8.45 8.82 -20.98
C LYS A 437 -9.22 9.61 -19.93
N ALA A 438 -8.53 10.28 -19.02
CA ALA A 438 -9.15 11.21 -18.08
C ALA A 438 -9.88 12.36 -18.82
N VAL A 439 -11.16 12.56 -18.48
CA VAL A 439 -12.03 13.60 -19.05
C VAL A 439 -12.55 14.59 -18.00
N ASP A 440 -12.67 14.19 -16.74
CA ASP A 440 -13.05 15.07 -15.63
C ASP A 440 -12.51 14.53 -14.29
N ILE A 441 -12.48 15.38 -13.26
CA ILE A 441 -12.10 15.04 -11.88
C ILE A 441 -13.10 15.70 -10.95
N VAL A 442 -14.05 14.93 -10.43
CA VAL A 442 -15.08 15.42 -9.50
C VAL A 442 -14.76 15.02 -8.06
N LYS A 443 -15.27 15.78 -7.09
CA LYS A 443 -15.22 15.38 -5.68
C LYS A 443 -16.22 14.26 -5.41
N ARG A 444 -15.86 13.33 -4.53
CA ARG A 444 -16.81 12.38 -3.93
C ARG A 444 -17.59 13.10 -2.83
N GLU A 445 -18.91 12.94 -2.85
CA GLU A 445 -19.80 13.40 -1.78
C GLU A 445 -20.00 12.26 -0.76
N ARG A 446 -20.08 12.57 0.53
CA ARG A 446 -20.36 11.62 1.62
C ARG A 446 -21.73 11.96 2.22
N SER A 447 -22.79 11.52 1.57
CA SER A 447 -24.16 11.87 1.92
C SER A 447 -24.66 11.10 3.15
N VAL A 448 -25.93 11.28 3.50
CA VAL A 448 -26.60 10.52 4.57
C VAL A 448 -26.61 9.01 4.29
N ALA A 449 -26.67 8.58 3.02
CA ALA A 449 -26.75 7.17 2.66
C ALA A 449 -25.44 6.43 2.92
N GLU A 450 -24.29 7.00 2.54
CA GLU A 450 -22.97 6.44 2.87
C GLU A 450 -22.77 6.38 4.40
N GLN A 451 -23.22 7.41 5.13
CA GLN A 451 -23.11 7.47 6.59
C GLN A 451 -23.95 6.40 7.30
N ILE A 452 -25.12 6.04 6.76
CA ILE A 452 -25.96 4.95 7.29
C ILE A 452 -25.22 3.62 7.22
N ILE A 453 -24.68 3.26 6.05
CA ILE A 453 -23.90 2.03 5.88
C ILE A 453 -22.61 2.08 6.69
N GLU A 454 -21.91 3.22 6.74
CA GLU A 454 -20.69 3.38 7.56
C GLU A 454 -20.93 3.02 9.03
N GLU A 455 -21.95 3.60 9.69
CA GLU A 455 -22.24 3.32 11.10
C GLU A 455 -22.69 1.87 11.34
N PHE A 456 -23.43 1.26 10.41
CA PHE A 456 -23.90 -0.13 10.54
C PHE A 456 -22.76 -1.14 10.38
N MET A 457 -21.88 -0.92 9.40
CA MET A 457 -20.68 -1.75 9.24
C MET A 457 -19.72 -1.57 10.41
N LEU A 458 -19.58 -0.35 10.94
CA LEU A 458 -18.76 -0.09 12.13
C LEU A 458 -19.28 -0.81 13.37
N VAL A 459 -20.58 -0.73 13.68
CA VAL A 459 -21.12 -1.37 14.91
C VAL A 459 -21.15 -2.90 14.80
N ALA A 460 -21.31 -3.46 13.59
CA ALA A 460 -21.11 -4.89 13.34
C ALA A 460 -19.64 -5.30 13.53
N ASN A 461 -18.70 -4.53 12.97
CA ASN A 461 -17.25 -4.74 13.12
C ASN A 461 -16.79 -4.67 14.60
N GLU A 462 -17.30 -3.71 15.38
CA GLU A 462 -17.05 -3.62 16.84
C GLU A 462 -17.65 -4.82 17.59
N THR A 463 -18.91 -5.18 17.32
CA THR A 463 -19.62 -6.29 17.98
C THR A 463 -18.96 -7.65 17.74
N VAL A 464 -18.58 -7.94 16.48
CA VAL A 464 -17.89 -9.19 16.14
C VAL A 464 -16.51 -9.24 16.79
N ALA A 465 -15.75 -8.14 16.77
CA ALA A 465 -14.43 -8.07 17.39
C ALA A 465 -14.48 -8.31 18.91
N GLU A 466 -15.41 -7.66 19.62
CA GLU A 466 -15.59 -7.85 21.06
C GLU A 466 -16.02 -9.28 21.40
N HIS A 467 -16.99 -9.83 20.66
CA HIS A 467 -17.51 -11.18 20.92
C HIS A 467 -16.43 -12.26 20.81
N PHE A 468 -15.63 -12.24 19.74
CA PHE A 468 -14.56 -13.23 19.53
C PHE A 468 -13.35 -13.01 20.46
N TYR A 469 -13.07 -11.76 20.84
CA TYR A 469 -12.08 -11.44 21.88
C TYR A 469 -12.44 -12.08 23.24
N TRP A 470 -13.66 -11.89 23.73
CA TRP A 470 -14.08 -12.46 25.02
C TRP A 470 -14.16 -13.99 25.02
N MET A 471 -14.46 -14.61 23.87
CA MET A 471 -14.35 -16.07 23.67
C MET A 471 -12.90 -16.57 23.59
N LYS A 472 -11.90 -15.68 23.52
CA LYS A 472 -10.46 -15.99 23.37
C LYS A 472 -10.14 -16.83 22.13
N VAL A 473 -10.92 -16.61 21.07
CA VAL A 473 -10.68 -17.23 19.77
C VAL A 473 -9.56 -16.43 19.07
N PRO A 474 -8.50 -17.07 18.54
CA PRO A 474 -7.49 -16.36 17.77
C PRO A 474 -8.12 -15.71 16.54
N PHE A 475 -7.82 -14.43 16.30
CA PHE A 475 -8.57 -13.57 15.40
C PHE A 475 -7.64 -12.58 14.67
N LEU A 476 -8.21 -11.74 13.80
CA LEU A 476 -7.51 -10.63 13.16
C LEU A 476 -8.19 -9.32 13.54
N TYR A 477 -7.46 -8.45 14.23
CA TYR A 477 -7.92 -7.13 14.63
C TYR A 477 -7.43 -6.08 13.65
N ARG A 478 -8.26 -5.05 13.41
CA ARG A 478 -7.88 -3.86 12.66
C ARG A 478 -7.52 -2.78 13.66
N ILE A 479 -6.23 -2.60 13.90
CA ILE A 479 -5.73 -1.73 14.97
C ILE A 479 -5.18 -0.41 14.44
N HIS A 480 -5.26 0.62 15.28
CA HIS A 480 -4.66 1.93 15.09
C HIS A 480 -4.13 2.37 16.46
N GLU A 481 -2.82 2.20 16.65
CA GLU A 481 -2.10 2.54 17.87
C GLU A 481 -2.13 4.05 18.18
N ASP A 482 -1.82 4.42 19.43
CA ASP A 482 -1.58 5.83 19.81
C ASP A 482 -0.50 6.52 18.93
N PRO A 483 -0.71 7.80 18.56
CA PRO A 483 0.28 8.62 17.86
C PRO A 483 1.63 8.72 18.55
N ASP A 484 2.70 8.86 17.76
CA ASP A 484 4.06 9.02 18.31
C ASP A 484 4.18 10.35 19.08
N GLN A 485 4.60 10.29 20.35
CA GLN A 485 4.59 11.45 21.26
C GLN A 485 5.34 12.68 20.69
N GLU A 486 6.43 12.47 19.95
CA GLU A 486 7.19 13.55 19.30
C GLU A 486 6.41 14.23 18.16
N LYS A 487 5.78 13.45 17.27
CA LYS A 487 4.93 13.97 16.19
C LYS A 487 3.72 14.71 16.76
N LEU A 488 3.09 14.13 17.78
CA LEU A 488 1.93 14.67 18.46
C LEU A 488 2.27 15.98 19.20
N GLN A 489 3.43 16.08 19.85
CA GLN A 489 3.89 17.32 20.48
C GLN A 489 4.28 18.38 19.44
N THR A 490 4.88 17.99 18.31
CA THR A 490 5.16 18.90 17.19
C THR A 490 3.86 19.48 16.62
N PHE A 491 2.83 18.64 16.45
CA PHE A 491 1.49 19.08 16.08
C PHE A 491 0.85 20.01 17.12
N MET A 492 0.94 19.71 18.42
CA MET A 492 0.41 20.59 19.47
C MET A 492 1.11 21.95 19.52
N THR A 493 2.43 22.00 19.31
CA THR A 493 3.18 23.26 19.19
C THR A 493 2.78 24.03 17.93
N PHE A 494 2.55 23.36 16.81
CA PHE A 494 2.03 23.99 15.59
C PHE A 494 0.62 24.57 15.78
N ALA A 495 -0.32 23.79 16.32
CA ALA A 495 -1.69 24.25 16.59
C ALA A 495 -1.71 25.45 17.55
N ALA A 496 -0.81 25.48 18.54
CA ALA A 496 -0.65 26.61 19.45
C ALA A 496 -0.19 27.91 18.76
N ASN A 497 0.55 27.85 17.64
CA ASN A 497 0.91 29.03 16.84
C ASN A 497 -0.33 29.70 16.21
N PHE A 498 -1.41 28.95 15.99
CA PHE A 498 -2.72 29.45 15.53
C PHE A 498 -3.66 29.78 16.71
N GLY A 499 -3.16 29.72 17.96
CA GLY A 499 -3.93 29.97 19.17
C GLY A 499 -4.71 28.76 19.71
N HIS A 500 -4.61 27.60 19.07
CA HIS A 500 -5.36 26.40 19.46
C HIS A 500 -4.59 25.51 20.43
N VAL A 501 -4.98 25.54 21.71
CA VAL A 501 -4.38 24.68 22.76
C VAL A 501 -5.17 23.38 22.90
N VAL A 502 -4.56 22.26 22.49
CA VAL A 502 -5.05 20.90 22.75
C VAL A 502 -4.82 20.55 24.23
N LYS A 503 -5.76 19.84 24.85
CA LYS A 503 -5.66 19.41 26.26
C LYS A 503 -5.25 17.94 26.36
N GLY A 504 -4.06 17.67 26.92
CA GLY A 504 -3.57 16.33 27.25
C GLY A 504 -3.55 16.03 28.77
N LYS A 505 -3.15 14.81 29.12
CA LYS A 505 -2.76 14.39 30.49
C LYS A 505 -1.34 13.81 30.43
N GLY A 506 -0.37 14.52 31.01
CA GLY A 506 1.04 14.21 30.77
C GLY A 506 1.36 14.26 29.28
N ASN A 507 2.13 13.29 28.77
CA ASN A 507 2.44 13.16 27.34
C ASN A 507 1.33 12.47 26.51
N SER A 508 0.15 12.19 27.09
CA SER A 508 -0.95 11.50 26.39
C SER A 508 -2.08 12.47 26.01
N VAL A 509 -2.65 12.29 24.81
CA VAL A 509 -3.81 13.04 24.32
C VAL A 509 -4.89 12.04 23.92
N HIS A 510 -6.05 12.14 24.55
CA HIS A 510 -7.21 11.30 24.23
C HIS A 510 -7.80 11.70 22.86
N PRO A 511 -8.22 10.76 21.98
CA PRO A 511 -8.77 11.05 20.65
C PRO A 511 -9.79 12.20 20.62
N ARG A 512 -10.76 12.17 21.55
CA ARG A 512 -11.76 13.24 21.74
C ARG A 512 -11.18 14.67 21.85
N ALA A 513 -9.99 14.86 22.40
CA ALA A 513 -9.37 16.19 22.52
C ALA A 513 -8.85 16.72 21.16
N LEU A 514 -8.54 15.82 20.23
CA LEU A 514 -8.23 16.12 18.83
C LEU A 514 -9.52 16.39 18.04
N GLN A 515 -10.57 15.58 18.21
CA GLN A 515 -11.89 15.89 17.61
C GLN A 515 -12.42 17.25 18.09
N THR A 516 -12.29 17.56 19.39
CA THR A 516 -12.67 18.88 19.98
C THR A 516 -11.79 20.04 19.46
N LEU A 517 -10.76 19.77 18.66
CA LEU A 517 -10.05 20.77 17.86
C LEU A 517 -10.64 20.85 16.44
N LEU A 518 -10.87 19.72 15.76
CA LEU A 518 -11.53 19.67 14.45
C LEU A 518 -12.89 20.41 14.48
N ASP A 519 -13.73 20.13 15.49
CA ASP A 519 -15.03 20.79 15.73
C ASP A 519 -14.94 22.34 15.84
N LYS A 520 -13.76 22.90 16.14
CA LYS A 520 -13.55 24.34 16.37
C LYS A 520 -12.87 25.07 15.22
N ILE A 521 -12.10 24.35 14.41
CA ILE A 521 -11.49 24.89 13.20
C ILE A 521 -12.40 24.73 11.99
N GLN A 522 -13.49 23.95 12.09
CA GLN A 522 -14.45 23.79 11.00
C GLN A 522 -14.95 25.16 10.51
N GLY A 523 -14.73 25.46 9.23
CA GLY A 523 -15.07 26.74 8.59
C GLY A 523 -14.04 27.88 8.77
N THR A 524 -12.92 27.67 9.45
CA THR A 524 -11.80 28.64 9.50
C THR A 524 -10.80 28.42 8.35
N LYS A 525 -9.90 29.37 8.09
CA LYS A 525 -8.95 29.28 6.96
C LYS A 525 -7.83 28.26 7.22
N GLU A 526 -7.47 28.10 8.48
CA GLU A 526 -6.47 27.15 8.97
C GLU A 526 -7.01 25.72 9.14
N ALA A 527 -8.31 25.48 8.90
CA ALA A 527 -8.98 24.19 9.06
C ALA A 527 -8.26 23.03 8.34
N THR A 528 -8.09 23.16 7.03
CA THR A 528 -7.43 22.16 6.17
C THR A 528 -5.99 21.91 6.60
N VAL A 529 -5.29 22.96 7.03
CA VAL A 529 -3.89 22.93 7.48
C VAL A 529 -3.74 22.08 8.73
N ILE A 530 -4.52 22.40 9.76
CA ILE A 530 -4.44 21.77 11.08
C ILE A 530 -4.96 20.34 11.00
N SER A 531 -6.02 20.07 10.22
CA SER A 531 -6.51 18.71 9.95
C SER A 531 -5.46 17.87 9.22
N THR A 532 -4.79 18.42 8.21
CA THR A 532 -3.72 17.73 7.47
C THR A 532 -2.51 17.43 8.34
N MET A 533 -2.07 18.38 9.19
CA MET A 533 -0.94 18.12 10.10
C MET A 533 -1.33 17.16 11.23
N MET A 534 -2.58 17.20 11.72
CA MET A 534 -3.11 16.23 12.67
C MET A 534 -3.04 14.83 12.09
N LEU A 535 -3.57 14.61 10.88
CA LEU A 535 -3.48 13.32 10.18
C LEU A 535 -2.02 12.86 10.02
N ARG A 536 -1.12 13.75 9.58
CA ARG A 536 0.33 13.46 9.44
C ARG A 536 1.03 13.12 10.78
N SER A 537 0.41 13.41 11.93
CA SER A 537 0.92 13.02 13.25
C SER A 537 0.36 11.67 13.75
N MET A 538 -0.72 11.16 13.17
CA MET A 538 -1.30 9.84 13.49
C MET A 538 -0.43 8.70 12.93
N LYS A 539 -0.72 7.46 13.35
CA LYS A 539 -0.16 6.24 12.75
C LYS A 539 -1.06 5.73 11.61
N GLN A 540 -0.51 4.86 10.77
CA GLN A 540 -1.30 4.12 9.79
C GLN A 540 -1.97 2.92 10.47
N ALA A 541 -3.27 2.74 10.27
CA ALA A 541 -3.98 1.54 10.72
C ALA A 541 -3.51 0.29 9.96
N LYS A 542 -3.52 -0.86 10.63
CA LYS A 542 -2.99 -2.13 10.11
C LYS A 542 -3.77 -3.32 10.66
N TYR A 543 -3.60 -4.50 10.10
CA TYR A 543 -4.05 -5.74 10.73
C TYR A 543 -3.00 -6.25 11.72
N ASP A 544 -3.47 -6.81 12.83
CA ASP A 544 -2.63 -7.44 13.86
C ASP A 544 -3.39 -8.63 14.49
N ALA A 545 -2.66 -9.53 15.16
CA ALA A 545 -3.26 -10.66 15.88
C ALA A 545 -3.72 -10.28 17.30
N GLU A 546 -3.20 -9.17 17.84
CA GLU A 546 -3.56 -8.64 19.16
C GLU A 546 -4.55 -7.47 19.05
N SER A 547 -5.57 -7.44 19.93
CA SER A 547 -6.53 -6.33 20.00
C SER A 547 -5.95 -5.13 20.76
N LEU A 548 -5.12 -4.35 20.07
CA LEU A 548 -4.50 -3.12 20.60
C LEU A 548 -5.39 -1.86 20.46
N GLY A 549 -6.66 -2.03 20.09
CA GLY A 549 -7.63 -0.94 19.89
C GLY A 549 -7.43 -0.12 18.61
N HIS A 550 -8.34 0.82 18.37
CA HIS A 550 -8.34 1.68 17.18
C HIS A 550 -8.56 3.15 17.53
N PHE A 551 -7.47 3.87 17.80
CA PHE A 551 -7.39 5.27 18.25
C PHE A 551 -8.33 6.20 17.47
N GLY A 552 -8.27 6.17 16.14
CA GLY A 552 -9.11 7.03 15.27
C GLY A 552 -10.62 6.76 15.34
N LEU A 553 -11.05 5.58 15.78
CA LEU A 553 -12.49 5.25 16.00
C LEU A 553 -12.88 5.33 17.48
N ALA A 554 -11.93 5.63 18.36
CA ALA A 554 -12.03 5.49 19.81
C ALA A 554 -12.69 4.15 20.23
N ALA A 555 -12.31 3.05 19.57
CA ALA A 555 -12.86 1.71 19.80
C ALA A 555 -11.81 0.80 20.47
N GLU A 556 -12.24 -0.01 21.44
CA GLU A 556 -11.40 -0.96 22.19
C GLU A 556 -11.20 -2.29 21.42
N TYR A 557 -12.27 -2.75 20.77
CA TYR A 557 -12.30 -3.93 19.90
C TYR A 557 -12.74 -3.51 18.50
N TYR A 558 -11.93 -3.82 17.49
CA TYR A 558 -12.29 -3.55 16.09
C TYR A 558 -11.63 -4.57 15.15
N SER A 559 -12.39 -5.06 14.18
CA SER A 559 -11.96 -6.04 13.17
C SER A 559 -12.71 -5.75 11.88
N HIS A 560 -12.14 -6.08 10.72
CA HIS A 560 -12.89 -6.02 9.47
C HIS A 560 -13.60 -7.35 9.24
N PHE A 561 -14.94 -7.33 9.28
CA PHE A 561 -15.85 -8.46 9.08
C PHE A 561 -16.72 -8.30 7.83
N THR A 562 -16.94 -7.05 7.38
CA THR A 562 -18.02 -6.68 6.46
C THR A 562 -17.64 -6.68 4.97
N SER A 563 -16.47 -7.19 4.56
CA SER A 563 -16.12 -7.21 3.12
C SER A 563 -15.24 -8.39 2.66
N PRO A 564 -15.67 -9.66 2.88
CA PRO A 564 -14.89 -10.85 2.55
C PRO A 564 -14.74 -11.15 1.05
N ILE A 565 -15.51 -10.52 0.15
CA ILE A 565 -15.32 -10.67 -1.31
C ILE A 565 -14.00 -10.01 -1.76
N ARG A 566 -13.58 -8.94 -1.06
CA ARG A 566 -12.48 -8.05 -1.46
C ARG A 566 -11.37 -7.85 -0.41
N ARG A 567 -11.49 -8.44 0.78
CA ARG A 567 -10.47 -8.42 1.86
C ARG A 567 -10.24 -9.82 2.43
N TYR A 568 -8.98 -10.29 2.41
CA TYR A 568 -8.62 -11.60 2.96
C TYR A 568 -8.76 -11.70 4.49
N PRO A 569 -8.47 -10.65 5.30
CA PRO A 569 -8.71 -10.70 6.75
C PRO A 569 -10.16 -11.04 7.13
N ASP A 570 -11.12 -10.40 6.46
CA ASP A 570 -12.55 -10.67 6.61
C ASP A 570 -12.87 -12.14 6.28
N LEU A 571 -12.40 -12.64 5.14
CA LEU A 571 -12.56 -14.05 4.74
C LEU A 571 -11.93 -15.02 5.75
N ALA A 572 -10.75 -14.68 6.29
CA ALA A 572 -10.07 -15.50 7.30
C ALA A 572 -10.87 -15.57 8.61
N ILE A 573 -11.39 -14.43 9.12
CA ILE A 573 -12.22 -14.47 10.32
C ILE A 573 -13.61 -15.09 10.05
N HIS A 574 -14.19 -14.93 8.87
CA HIS A 574 -15.45 -15.59 8.48
C HIS A 574 -15.37 -17.12 8.65
N ARG A 575 -14.26 -17.75 8.23
CA ARG A 575 -14.06 -19.19 8.45
C ARG A 575 -13.95 -19.55 9.93
N ILE A 576 -13.21 -18.75 10.71
CA ILE A 576 -13.05 -18.95 12.16
C ILE A 576 -14.40 -18.82 12.89
N ILE A 577 -15.23 -17.85 12.50
CA ILE A 577 -16.60 -17.68 13.01
C ILE A 577 -17.45 -18.91 12.65
N ARG A 578 -17.41 -19.39 11.40
CA ARG A 578 -18.14 -20.59 10.98
C ARG A 578 -17.69 -21.84 11.74
N GLU A 579 -16.39 -22.05 11.93
CA GLU A 579 -15.86 -23.17 12.72
C GLU A 579 -16.29 -23.11 14.20
N VAL A 580 -16.42 -21.92 14.78
CA VAL A 580 -16.97 -21.74 16.12
C VAL A 580 -18.47 -22.09 16.16
N ILE A 581 -19.26 -21.67 15.18
CA ILE A 581 -20.69 -21.99 15.08
C ILE A 581 -20.90 -23.50 14.87
N GLU A 582 -20.22 -24.10 13.88
CA GLU A 582 -20.25 -25.53 13.56
C GLU A 582 -19.69 -26.38 14.72
N GLY A 583 -18.73 -25.84 15.48
CA GLY A 583 -18.16 -26.42 16.70
C GLY A 583 -18.97 -26.20 18.00
N GLY A 584 -20.22 -25.74 17.91
CA GLY A 584 -21.11 -25.57 19.06
C GLY A 584 -20.69 -24.46 20.03
N GLY A 585 -20.05 -23.40 19.52
CA GLY A 585 -19.52 -22.28 20.28
C GLY A 585 -18.07 -22.43 20.73
N THR A 586 -17.33 -23.47 20.29
CA THR A 586 -15.94 -23.70 20.69
C THR A 586 -15.05 -24.24 19.57
N LEU A 587 -13.77 -23.82 19.56
CA LEU A 587 -12.73 -24.48 18.77
C LEU A 587 -11.98 -25.52 19.62
N SER A 588 -11.56 -26.63 19.01
CA SER A 588 -10.65 -27.58 19.66
C SER A 588 -9.31 -26.91 20.01
N ALA A 589 -8.68 -27.31 21.13
CA ALA A 589 -7.42 -26.71 21.60
C ALA A 589 -6.31 -26.72 20.52
N LYS A 590 -6.19 -27.83 19.77
CA LYS A 590 -5.25 -27.96 18.64
C LYS A 590 -5.52 -26.96 17.51
N ARG A 591 -6.79 -26.60 17.25
CA ARG A 591 -7.14 -25.58 16.25
C ARG A 591 -6.88 -24.18 16.78
N GLN A 592 -7.14 -23.91 18.07
CA GLN A 592 -6.76 -22.64 18.70
C GLN A 592 -5.25 -22.40 18.61
N GLU A 593 -4.43 -23.40 18.99
CA GLU A 593 -2.96 -23.33 18.88
C GLU A 593 -2.50 -23.08 17.42
N ALA A 594 -3.03 -23.84 16.47
CA ALA A 594 -2.69 -23.69 15.05
C ALA A 594 -3.10 -22.33 14.45
N LEU A 595 -4.22 -21.75 14.89
CA LEU A 595 -4.64 -20.41 14.47
C LEU A 595 -3.80 -19.33 15.15
N ALA A 596 -3.51 -19.44 16.45
CA ALA A 596 -2.67 -18.49 17.17
C ALA A 596 -1.26 -18.35 16.56
N ILE A 597 -0.71 -19.45 16.03
CA ILE A 597 0.56 -19.44 15.28
C ILE A 597 0.39 -18.77 13.89
N ARG A 598 -0.75 -18.98 13.19
CA ARG A 598 -0.97 -18.48 11.82
C ARG A 598 -1.43 -17.01 11.73
N MET A 599 -2.13 -16.48 12.73
CA MET A 599 -2.72 -15.12 12.65
C MET A 599 -1.68 -13.99 12.47
N PRO A 600 -0.51 -13.99 13.14
CA PRO A 600 0.51 -12.95 12.93
C PRO A 600 1.00 -12.85 11.48
N ASP A 601 1.25 -13.98 10.82
CA ASP A 601 1.67 -14.02 9.41
C ASP A 601 0.58 -13.48 8.48
N VAL A 602 -0.68 -13.86 8.73
CA VAL A 602 -1.83 -13.38 7.94
C VAL A 602 -2.04 -11.88 8.13
N ALA A 603 -1.91 -11.38 9.35
CA ALA A 603 -1.98 -9.96 9.67
C ALA A 603 -0.86 -9.15 8.97
N GLN A 604 0.38 -9.64 9.04
CA GLN A 604 1.52 -9.01 8.37
C GLN A 604 1.37 -9.01 6.85
N HIS A 605 0.99 -10.15 6.24
CA HIS A 605 0.82 -10.28 4.81
C HIS A 605 -0.31 -9.37 4.29
N SER A 606 -1.47 -9.41 4.93
CA SER A 606 -2.63 -8.59 4.53
C SER A 606 -2.31 -7.10 4.64
N SER A 607 -1.65 -6.68 5.72
CA SER A 607 -1.18 -5.30 5.89
C SER A 607 -0.12 -4.89 4.87
N GLN A 608 0.64 -5.83 4.29
CA GLN A 608 1.58 -5.55 3.19
C GLN A 608 0.86 -5.44 1.85
N ARG A 609 -0.08 -6.34 1.54
CA ARG A 609 -0.88 -6.30 0.31
C ARG A 609 -1.73 -5.04 0.22
N GLU A 610 -2.36 -4.63 1.31
CA GLU A 610 -3.10 -3.35 1.43
C GLU A 610 -2.21 -2.14 1.08
N ARG A 611 -0.98 -2.07 1.60
CA ARG A 611 -0.05 -0.96 1.29
C ARG A 611 0.32 -0.94 -0.20
N ILE A 612 0.52 -2.10 -0.82
CA ILE A 612 0.82 -2.20 -2.27
C ILE A 612 -0.39 -1.77 -3.11
N ALA A 613 -1.61 -2.15 -2.72
CA ALA A 613 -2.84 -1.69 -3.36
C ALA A 613 -2.96 -0.15 -3.32
N VAL A 614 -2.86 0.44 -2.13
CA VAL A 614 -2.94 1.91 -1.94
C VAL A 614 -1.81 2.66 -2.65
N GLU A 615 -0.61 2.09 -2.77
CA GLU A 615 0.49 2.67 -3.57
C GLU A 615 0.18 2.63 -5.08
N ALA A 616 -0.42 1.55 -5.59
CA ALA A 616 -0.80 1.41 -7.01
C ALA A 616 -2.00 2.31 -7.39
N GLU A 617 -3.00 2.41 -6.52
CA GLU A 617 -4.16 3.30 -6.68
C GLU A 617 -3.69 4.76 -6.73
N ARG A 618 -2.85 5.20 -5.78
CA ARG A 618 -2.27 6.57 -5.75
C ARG A 618 -1.37 6.88 -6.94
N ASP A 619 -0.59 5.92 -7.44
CA ASP A 619 0.21 6.11 -8.65
C ASP A 619 -0.67 6.29 -9.90
N THR A 620 -1.81 5.60 -9.96
CA THR A 620 -2.79 5.69 -11.06
C THR A 620 -3.59 6.98 -11.01
N ASP A 621 -3.99 7.41 -9.82
CA ASP A 621 -4.59 8.74 -9.59
C ASP A 621 -3.65 9.85 -10.04
N ARG A 622 -2.37 9.80 -9.65
CA ARG A 622 -1.36 10.80 -10.07
C ARG A 622 -1.14 10.82 -11.57
N LEU A 623 -1.06 9.63 -12.20
CA LEU A 623 -0.98 9.47 -13.65
C LEU A 623 -2.15 10.19 -14.33
N LYS A 624 -3.39 9.90 -13.91
CA LYS A 624 -4.61 10.41 -14.57
C LYS A 624 -4.91 11.87 -14.22
N LYS A 625 -4.55 12.35 -13.02
CA LYS A 625 -4.51 13.79 -12.71
C LYS A 625 -3.49 14.54 -13.57
N CYS A 626 -2.34 13.94 -13.89
CA CYS A 626 -1.41 14.52 -14.87
C CYS A 626 -1.97 14.49 -16.30
N GLU A 627 -2.58 13.38 -16.74
CA GLU A 627 -3.19 13.27 -18.07
C GLU A 627 -4.27 14.34 -18.31
N TYR A 628 -5.17 14.53 -17.34
CA TYR A 628 -6.19 15.57 -17.37
C TYR A 628 -5.59 16.98 -17.50
N MET A 629 -4.46 17.25 -16.85
CA MET A 629 -3.81 18.57 -16.86
C MET A 629 -2.91 18.84 -18.08
N LEU A 630 -2.73 17.88 -18.99
CA LEU A 630 -1.86 18.04 -20.16
C LEU A 630 -2.31 19.16 -21.12
N ASP A 631 -3.62 19.26 -21.39
CA ASP A 631 -4.16 20.34 -22.23
C ASP A 631 -4.39 21.66 -21.45
N LYS A 632 -4.22 21.63 -20.12
CA LYS A 632 -4.32 22.77 -19.20
C LYS A 632 -3.05 23.61 -19.06
N VAL A 633 -1.96 23.22 -19.72
CA VAL A 633 -0.69 23.98 -19.68
C VAL A 633 -0.87 25.38 -20.27
N GLY A 634 -0.68 26.40 -19.43
CA GLY A 634 -0.92 27.82 -19.74
C GLY A 634 -2.27 28.37 -19.28
N GLU A 635 -3.21 27.53 -18.81
CA GLU A 635 -4.43 27.99 -18.13
C GLU A 635 -4.11 28.46 -16.70
N THR A 636 -4.94 29.40 -16.21
CA THR A 636 -4.86 29.98 -14.86
C THR A 636 -5.94 29.42 -13.95
N PHE A 637 -5.59 29.09 -12.71
CA PHE A 637 -6.52 28.56 -11.72
C PHE A 637 -6.31 29.24 -10.36
N THR A 638 -7.38 29.35 -9.58
CA THR A 638 -7.27 29.56 -8.13
C THR A 638 -6.97 28.23 -7.46
N GLY A 639 -6.07 28.23 -6.48
CA GLY A 639 -5.79 27.08 -5.64
C GLY A 639 -5.40 27.48 -4.22
N ILE A 640 -5.39 26.52 -3.31
CA ILE A 640 -5.04 26.71 -1.90
C ILE A 640 -3.68 26.05 -1.65
N ILE A 641 -2.78 26.72 -0.94
CA ILE A 641 -1.49 26.10 -0.57
C ILE A 641 -1.76 24.92 0.39
N GLY A 642 -1.55 23.69 -0.09
CA GLY A 642 -1.76 22.45 0.67
C GLY A 642 -0.54 21.98 1.48
N SER A 643 0.68 22.40 1.10
CA SER A 643 1.89 22.16 1.90
C SER A 643 3.03 23.12 1.55
N VAL A 644 3.81 23.56 2.54
CA VAL A 644 5.00 24.40 2.33
C VAL A 644 6.27 23.64 2.71
N THR A 645 7.35 23.81 1.94
CA THR A 645 8.64 23.11 2.14
C THR A 645 9.84 24.04 1.90
N SER A 646 11.04 23.56 2.22
CA SER A 646 12.31 24.26 1.95
C SER A 646 12.72 24.33 0.47
N PHE A 647 11.94 23.77 -0.46
CA PHE A 647 12.21 23.81 -1.91
C PHE A 647 11.03 24.33 -2.76
N GLY A 648 9.87 24.56 -2.15
CA GLY A 648 8.68 25.08 -2.83
C GLY A 648 7.41 24.94 -1.98
N MET A 649 6.28 25.32 -2.55
CA MET A 649 4.95 25.13 -1.99
C MET A 649 4.09 24.31 -2.95
N PHE A 650 3.37 23.34 -2.42
CA PHE A 650 2.35 22.59 -3.13
C PHE A 650 1.01 23.34 -3.02
N VAL A 651 0.34 23.51 -4.15
CA VAL A 651 -0.97 24.14 -4.27
C VAL A 651 -1.95 23.10 -4.77
N GLU A 652 -3.09 23.01 -4.12
CA GLU A 652 -4.21 22.14 -4.48
C GLU A 652 -5.28 22.97 -5.18
N LEU A 653 -5.72 22.54 -6.36
CA LEU A 653 -6.83 23.14 -7.10
C LEU A 653 -8.18 22.61 -6.58
N GLU A 654 -9.28 23.29 -6.92
CA GLU A 654 -10.62 22.91 -6.47
C GLU A 654 -10.97 21.43 -6.73
N ASN A 655 -10.50 20.85 -7.84
CA ASN A 655 -10.68 19.44 -8.19
C ASN A 655 -9.66 18.47 -7.54
N SER A 656 -8.98 18.87 -6.46
CA SER A 656 -7.94 18.10 -5.75
C SER A 656 -6.70 17.73 -6.61
N VAL A 657 -6.42 18.51 -7.64
CA VAL A 657 -5.15 18.41 -8.38
C VAL A 657 -4.07 19.18 -7.62
N GLU A 658 -3.02 18.47 -7.17
CA GLU A 658 -1.86 19.06 -6.49
C GLU A 658 -0.73 19.36 -7.49
N GLY A 659 -0.12 20.56 -7.40
CA GLY A 659 1.02 20.97 -8.20
C GLY A 659 2.02 21.84 -7.43
N LEU A 660 3.29 21.80 -7.83
CA LEU A 660 4.41 22.41 -7.09
C LEU A 660 4.83 23.76 -7.71
N ILE A 661 4.76 24.84 -6.92
CA ILE A 661 5.52 26.08 -7.18
C ILE A 661 6.89 25.93 -6.52
N ARG A 662 7.97 25.95 -7.32
CA ARG A 662 9.35 25.82 -6.84
C ARG A 662 9.90 27.18 -6.44
N LEU A 663 10.73 27.25 -5.39
CA LEU A 663 11.34 28.52 -4.95
C LEU A 663 12.19 29.19 -6.05
N GLY A 664 12.80 28.40 -6.93
CA GLY A 664 13.61 28.92 -8.05
C GLY A 664 12.80 29.63 -9.15
N ASP A 665 11.48 29.46 -9.17
CA ASP A 665 10.56 30.10 -10.12
C ASP A 665 9.82 31.31 -9.50
N MET A 666 10.02 31.57 -8.20
CA MET A 666 9.55 32.78 -7.51
C MET A 666 10.50 33.95 -7.81
N THR A 667 10.17 34.77 -8.81
CA THR A 667 11.11 35.79 -9.34
C THR A 667 11.10 37.15 -8.63
N ASP A 668 10.23 37.37 -7.65
CA ASP A 668 10.02 38.69 -7.02
C ASP A 668 10.79 38.90 -5.71
N ASP A 669 11.18 37.83 -5.00
CA ASP A 669 11.98 37.91 -3.77
C ASP A 669 12.80 36.64 -3.50
N TYR A 670 13.72 36.69 -2.54
CA TYR A 670 14.30 35.49 -1.93
C TYR A 670 13.43 35.07 -0.74
N TYR A 671 13.01 33.80 -0.71
CA TYR A 671 12.10 33.28 0.31
C TYR A 671 12.79 32.29 1.25
N ASN A 672 12.77 32.59 2.55
CA ASN A 672 13.27 31.71 3.60
C ASN A 672 12.16 30.84 4.18
N PHE A 673 12.42 29.54 4.36
CA PHE A 673 11.48 28.59 4.96
C PHE A 673 11.63 28.55 6.49
N HIS A 674 10.58 28.92 7.20
CA HIS A 674 10.51 28.86 8.66
C HIS A 674 9.78 27.59 9.08
N GLN A 675 10.57 26.55 9.39
CA GLN A 675 10.08 25.18 9.64
C GLN A 675 9.01 25.12 10.75
N ASP A 676 9.24 25.77 11.89
CA ASP A 676 8.35 25.71 13.07
C ASP A 676 6.95 26.32 12.85
N HIS A 677 6.79 27.09 11.78
CA HIS A 677 5.53 27.71 11.36
C HIS A 677 5.02 27.17 10.02
N MET A 678 5.82 26.38 9.29
CA MET A 678 5.58 25.94 7.91
C MET A 678 5.20 27.08 6.95
N ILE A 679 5.96 28.18 6.98
CA ILE A 679 5.76 29.36 6.12
C ILE A 679 7.03 29.69 5.30
N LEU A 680 6.83 30.37 4.17
CA LEU A 680 7.87 31.02 3.39
C LEU A 680 7.78 32.54 3.58
N VAL A 681 8.89 33.20 3.92
CA VAL A 681 8.96 34.65 4.15
C VAL A 681 9.96 35.29 3.19
N GLY A 682 9.51 36.30 2.43
CA GLY A 682 10.34 37.05 1.49
C GLY A 682 11.24 38.08 2.18
N GLU A 683 12.55 38.04 1.93
CA GLU A 683 13.55 38.88 2.61
C GLU A 683 13.38 40.40 2.41
N ARG A 684 12.89 40.82 1.23
CA ARG A 684 12.83 42.22 0.81
C ARG A 684 11.41 42.78 0.79
N THR A 685 10.44 41.92 0.51
CA THR A 685 9.02 42.25 0.37
C THR A 685 8.23 42.01 1.66
N SER A 686 8.76 41.19 2.58
CA SER A 686 8.04 40.66 3.74
C SER A 686 6.74 39.94 3.38
N LYS A 687 6.57 39.50 2.12
CA LYS A 687 5.50 38.59 1.71
C LYS A 687 5.62 37.29 2.51
N ILE A 688 4.49 36.75 2.94
CA ILE A 688 4.43 35.47 3.63
C ILE A 688 3.47 34.56 2.86
N TYR A 689 3.92 33.36 2.53
CA TYR A 689 3.10 32.28 1.99
C TYR A 689 2.99 31.17 3.03
N ARG A 690 1.78 30.71 3.30
CA ARG A 690 1.41 29.76 4.35
C ARG A 690 0.51 28.68 3.76
N ILE A 691 0.48 27.52 4.39
CA ILE A 691 -0.57 26.54 4.10
C ILE A 691 -1.93 27.17 4.42
N GLY A 692 -2.93 26.96 3.57
CA GLY A 692 -4.26 27.58 3.67
C GLY A 692 -4.41 28.95 3.00
N ASP A 693 -3.32 29.58 2.51
CA ASP A 693 -3.43 30.79 1.69
C ASP A 693 -3.96 30.44 0.29
N GLU A 694 -4.88 31.27 -0.22
CA GLU A 694 -5.43 31.21 -1.57
C GLU A 694 -4.51 31.95 -2.55
N VAL A 695 -4.21 31.34 -3.70
CA VAL A 695 -3.26 31.84 -4.69
C VAL A 695 -3.72 31.61 -6.14
N GLU A 696 -3.55 32.61 -7.00
CA GLU A 696 -3.69 32.46 -8.45
C GLU A 696 -2.42 31.84 -9.05
N ILE A 697 -2.56 30.70 -9.73
CA ILE A 697 -1.48 29.98 -10.39
C ILE A 697 -1.68 29.91 -11.91
N THR A 698 -0.61 29.57 -12.63
CA THR A 698 -0.64 29.15 -14.02
C THR A 698 0.03 27.78 -14.13
N VAL A 699 -0.58 26.86 -14.88
CA VAL A 699 0.01 25.53 -15.13
C VAL A 699 1.22 25.70 -16.05
N ASN A 700 2.43 25.53 -15.50
CA ASN A 700 3.68 25.82 -16.20
C ASN A 700 4.20 24.60 -16.98
N ARG A 701 4.08 23.40 -16.40
CA ARG A 701 4.50 22.13 -17.02
C ARG A 701 3.80 20.94 -16.37
N VAL A 702 3.48 19.92 -17.17
CA VAL A 702 3.13 18.58 -16.69
C VAL A 702 4.22 17.60 -17.14
N ASN A 703 4.63 16.67 -16.27
CA ASN A 703 5.55 15.60 -16.60
C ASN A 703 4.91 14.21 -16.41
N MET A 704 4.53 13.57 -17.51
CA MET A 704 3.96 12.21 -17.54
C MET A 704 4.96 11.09 -17.22
N SER A 705 6.27 11.39 -17.08
CA SER A 705 7.27 10.39 -16.65
C SER A 705 7.48 10.37 -15.13
N ASP A 706 7.41 11.55 -14.48
CA ASP A 706 7.55 11.68 -13.02
C ASP A 706 6.19 11.69 -12.29
N HIS A 707 5.08 11.80 -13.02
CA HIS A 707 3.72 12.08 -12.54
C HIS A 707 3.68 13.37 -11.68
N THR A 708 4.32 14.45 -12.15
CA THR A 708 4.39 15.75 -11.45
C THR A 708 3.85 16.90 -12.29
N ILE A 709 3.17 17.84 -11.62
CA ILE A 709 2.71 19.10 -12.20
C ILE A 709 3.50 20.26 -11.56
N ASP A 710 4.08 21.14 -12.40
CA ASP A 710 4.73 22.37 -11.98
C ASP A 710 3.79 23.57 -12.20
N PHE A 711 3.65 24.40 -11.17
CA PHE A 711 2.91 25.66 -11.20
C PHE A 711 3.83 26.87 -11.07
N VAL A 712 3.36 28.03 -11.52
CA VAL A 712 3.95 29.35 -11.21
C VAL A 712 2.86 30.32 -10.80
N PHE A 713 3.18 31.42 -10.11
CA PHE A 713 2.22 32.47 -9.83
C PHE A 713 1.71 33.14 -11.11
N ALA A 714 0.41 33.44 -11.16
CA ALA A 714 -0.21 34.12 -12.29
C ALA A 714 0.50 35.42 -12.67
N GLY A 715 0.58 35.69 -13.98
CA GLY A 715 1.33 36.84 -14.54
C GLY A 715 2.85 36.67 -14.60
N THR A 716 3.44 35.68 -13.92
CA THR A 716 4.86 35.35 -14.06
C THR A 716 5.10 34.65 -15.40
N LYS A 717 6.06 35.13 -16.20
CA LYS A 717 6.42 34.46 -17.46
C LYS A 717 7.16 33.16 -17.18
N GLY A 718 6.50 32.03 -17.46
CA GLY A 718 7.08 30.68 -17.34
C GLY A 718 8.47 30.59 -17.98
N ASN A 719 9.44 30.09 -17.22
CA ASN A 719 10.87 30.28 -17.47
C ASN A 719 11.53 29.06 -18.14
N SER A 720 10.81 28.45 -19.09
CA SER A 720 11.10 27.13 -19.69
C SER A 720 12.53 26.96 -20.22
N ASP A 721 13.12 28.03 -20.77
CA ASP A 721 14.41 27.98 -21.46
C ASP A 721 15.65 27.92 -20.54
N ARG A 722 15.52 28.18 -19.22
CA ARG A 722 16.72 28.39 -18.37
C ARG A 722 17.34 27.13 -17.77
N TYR A 723 16.62 26.01 -17.67
CA TYR A 723 17.15 24.80 -17.03
C TYR A 723 18.11 23.98 -17.92
N PHE A 724 18.08 24.17 -19.25
CA PHE A 724 18.94 23.44 -20.21
C PHE A 724 20.03 24.33 -20.83
N GLY A 725 20.91 24.96 -20.02
CA GLY A 725 21.72 26.06 -20.55
C GLY A 725 23.10 26.43 -19.98
N ARG A 726 23.72 25.75 -18.99
CA ARG A 726 25.04 26.24 -18.50
C ARG A 726 26.11 25.26 -17.95
N ALA A 727 26.23 24.06 -18.52
CA ALA A 727 27.41 23.19 -18.31
C ALA A 727 28.56 23.44 -19.33
N GLY A 728 28.92 24.72 -19.57
CA GLY A 728 29.82 25.12 -20.66
C GLY A 728 31.15 25.73 -20.22
N ARG A 729 32.11 24.91 -19.75
CA ARG A 729 33.48 25.38 -19.45
C ARG A 729 34.22 25.83 -20.72
N LYS A 730 34.61 27.10 -20.81
CA LYS A 730 35.72 27.53 -21.68
C LYS A 730 36.98 27.76 -20.84
N ARG A 731 38.03 26.98 -21.12
CA ARG A 731 39.42 27.36 -20.81
C ARG A 731 39.86 28.46 -21.77
N GLN A 732 40.75 29.33 -21.31
CA GLN A 732 41.78 29.95 -22.14
C GLN A 732 43.10 29.94 -21.35
N ASP A 733 44.14 29.42 -21.97
CA ASP A 733 45.49 29.33 -21.42
C ASP A 733 46.30 30.62 -21.74
N ALA A 734 47.52 30.77 -21.19
CA ALA A 734 48.05 32.09 -20.84
C ALA A 734 49.32 32.60 -21.59
N ALA A 735 49.51 33.94 -21.49
CA ALA A 735 50.78 34.69 -21.61
C ALA A 735 51.38 34.90 -23.04
N PRO A 736 52.40 35.78 -23.27
CA PRO A 736 53.13 36.63 -22.31
C PRO A 736 53.43 38.13 -22.68
N ALA A 737 53.70 38.94 -21.63
CA ALA A 737 54.70 40.03 -21.45
C ALA A 737 54.83 41.32 -22.34
N GLY A 738 55.00 42.47 -21.64
CA GLY A 738 55.67 43.73 -22.08
C GLY A 738 54.76 44.89 -22.53
N ASP A 739 55.07 46.20 -22.35
CA ASP A 739 56.05 46.92 -21.49
C ASP A 739 55.68 48.44 -21.41
N ARG A 740 55.91 49.12 -20.26
CA ARG A 740 55.96 50.61 -20.02
C ARG A 740 54.73 51.50 -20.37
N SER A 741 54.54 52.74 -19.86
CA SER A 741 55.26 53.62 -18.88
C SER A 741 54.41 54.80 -18.36
N GLY A 742 54.67 55.27 -17.12
CA GLY A 742 54.44 56.66 -16.63
C GLY A 742 53.09 56.98 -15.95
N ASP A 743 52.99 57.89 -14.94
CA ASP A 743 54.04 58.54 -14.12
C ASP A 743 53.54 58.97 -12.70
N ARG A 744 54.50 59.31 -11.81
CA ARG A 744 54.51 59.97 -10.46
C ARG A 744 53.17 60.34 -9.74
N LYS A 745 52.88 59.94 -8.48
CA LYS A 745 53.54 60.17 -7.13
C LYS A 745 53.11 61.50 -6.43
N PRO A 746 53.28 61.67 -5.08
CA PRO A 746 53.20 60.71 -3.95
C PRO A 746 52.56 61.28 -2.64
N ALA A 747 52.30 60.42 -1.64
CA ALA A 747 52.30 60.79 -0.20
C ALA A 747 52.75 59.60 0.68
N ARG A 748 53.24 59.86 1.91
CA ARG A 748 53.74 58.87 2.88
C ARG A 748 52.82 58.77 4.10
N GLY A 749 52.91 57.66 4.86
CA GLY A 749 52.33 57.56 6.20
C GLY A 749 53.20 56.76 7.17
N ARG A 750 53.00 56.95 8.49
CA ARG A 750 53.36 56.01 9.56
C ARG A 750 52.71 56.39 10.90
N LYS A 751 52.55 55.34 11.74
CA LYS A 751 52.25 55.22 13.19
C LYS A 751 52.81 56.34 14.11
N PRO A 752 52.35 56.50 15.39
CA PRO A 752 51.80 55.47 16.29
C PRO A 752 50.55 55.90 17.11
N ALA A 753 50.31 55.28 18.28
CA ALA A 753 49.11 55.43 19.11
C ALA A 753 49.46 55.67 20.60
N SER A 754 48.59 56.39 21.33
CA SER A 754 48.48 56.36 22.80
C SER A 754 47.25 57.12 23.34
N ALA A 755 46.48 56.46 24.21
CA ALA A 755 45.74 56.95 25.40
C ALA A 755 44.91 58.27 25.42
N THR A 756 43.82 58.22 26.22
CA THR A 756 43.03 59.35 26.82
C THR A 756 42.30 60.34 25.87
N GLY A 757 41.17 60.95 26.26
CA GLY A 757 40.32 60.68 27.44
C GLY A 757 39.35 61.81 27.82
N GLY A 758 38.07 61.73 27.39
CA GLY A 758 36.96 62.57 27.88
C GLY A 758 36.80 63.96 27.22
N ASN A 759 35.70 64.71 27.45
CA ASN A 759 34.43 64.35 28.10
C ASN A 759 33.29 65.38 27.81
N SER A 760 32.02 64.94 27.90
CA SER A 760 30.79 65.71 28.24
C SER A 760 30.34 66.89 27.33
N THR A 761 29.13 67.50 27.42
CA THR A 761 27.95 67.47 28.35
C THR A 761 26.62 67.52 27.53
N ASP A 762 25.36 67.49 28.04
CA ASP A 762 24.72 67.47 29.39
C ASP A 762 23.54 66.42 29.37
N ARG A 763 22.19 66.60 29.49
CA ARG A 763 21.28 67.57 30.14
C ARG A 763 20.03 66.92 30.82
N ARG A 764 20.24 65.99 31.78
CA ARG A 764 19.40 65.82 33.01
C ARG A 764 17.98 65.18 32.82
N LYS A 765 17.40 64.38 33.74
CA LYS A 765 17.19 64.39 35.23
C LYS A 765 16.06 65.36 35.69
N PRO A 766 15.26 65.05 36.76
CA PRO A 766 15.66 64.41 38.03
C PRO A 766 14.83 63.18 38.51
N ARG A 767 14.54 63.05 39.83
CA ARG A 767 14.35 61.81 40.63
C ARG A 767 13.19 61.91 41.66
N GLU A 768 12.73 60.77 42.22
CA GLU A 768 13.01 60.25 43.60
C GLU A 768 12.35 58.87 43.85
N GLY A 769 12.53 58.11 44.95
CA GLY A 769 13.17 58.38 46.26
C GLY A 769 13.95 57.19 46.87
N GLY A 770 13.49 56.64 48.02
CA GLY A 770 14.13 55.55 48.80
C GLY A 770 13.24 54.28 48.96
N ASP A 771 13.63 53.21 49.68
CA ASP A 771 14.60 53.09 50.79
C ASP A 771 15.27 51.68 50.98
N ASN A 772 16.34 51.63 51.80
CA ASN A 772 17.03 50.53 52.54
C ASN A 772 17.12 49.04 52.07
N ARG A 773 18.38 48.61 51.75
CA ARG A 773 19.27 47.58 52.41
C ARG A 773 18.71 46.21 52.97
N PRO A 774 19.56 45.15 53.17
CA PRO A 774 20.54 44.47 52.27
C PRO A 774 20.73 42.93 52.49
N ARG A 775 21.27 42.14 51.52
CA ARG A 775 22.41 41.15 51.73
C ARG A 775 22.77 40.27 50.52
N GLN A 776 23.93 39.61 50.63
CA GLN A 776 24.69 38.87 49.61
C GLN A 776 24.23 37.41 49.38
N GLY A 777 24.61 36.86 48.22
CA GLY A 777 24.88 35.44 47.98
C GLY A 777 26.06 35.31 47.01
N ASP A 778 27.02 34.40 47.26
CA ASP A 778 28.31 34.33 46.55
C ASP A 778 28.62 32.91 46.00
N LYS A 779 29.73 32.75 45.28
CA LYS A 779 30.07 31.56 44.49
C LYS A 779 31.09 30.60 45.15
N ARG A 780 31.11 29.36 44.60
CA ARG A 780 32.23 28.40 44.43
C ARG A 780 32.51 27.27 45.46
N SER A 781 32.83 26.12 44.84
CA SER A 781 33.94 25.18 45.06
C SER A 781 33.91 24.00 46.07
N VAL A 782 33.93 22.79 45.47
CA VAL A 782 34.88 21.66 45.70
C VAL A 782 34.82 20.85 47.03
N GLY A 783 34.78 19.51 46.93
CA GLY A 783 35.09 18.60 48.05
C GLY A 783 34.73 17.11 47.83
N SER A 784 35.74 16.25 47.75
CA SER A 784 35.76 14.80 47.50
C SER A 784 35.11 13.85 48.54
N ASP A 785 34.60 12.70 48.05
CA ASP A 785 34.61 11.32 48.61
C ASP A 785 34.65 11.02 50.13
N ALA A 786 33.67 10.22 50.62
CA ALA A 786 33.88 8.79 51.05
C ALA A 786 32.83 8.21 52.04
N ARG A 787 32.31 7.01 51.72
CA ARG A 787 31.83 5.88 52.59
C ARG A 787 31.02 6.17 53.89
N GLY A 788 29.76 5.67 53.99
CA GLY A 788 28.95 5.78 55.23
C GLY A 788 27.79 4.78 55.41
N ILE A 789 28.10 3.57 55.89
CA ILE A 789 27.22 2.42 56.22
C ILE A 789 25.89 2.76 56.94
N LYS A 790 24.76 2.15 56.50
CA LYS A 790 23.68 1.64 57.39
C LYS A 790 22.72 0.67 56.67
N GLY A 791 22.11 -0.25 57.42
CA GLY A 791 21.06 -1.17 56.95
C GLY A 791 20.74 -2.25 58.00
N LYS A 792 19.64 -3.02 57.83
CA LYS A 792 19.43 -4.34 58.46
C LYS A 792 18.21 -5.10 57.92
N LYS A 793 18.38 -6.42 57.83
CA LYS A 793 17.39 -7.46 57.48
C LYS A 793 16.13 -7.45 58.37
N LYS A 794 15.04 -8.08 57.89
CA LYS A 794 14.63 -9.39 58.45
C LYS A 794 13.77 -10.23 57.49
N ASP A 795 13.91 -11.54 57.66
CA ASP A 795 13.29 -12.64 56.90
C ASP A 795 11.88 -13.00 57.42
N PHE A 796 11.08 -13.77 56.67
CA PHE A 796 10.51 -15.11 57.03
C PHE A 796 9.44 -15.57 55.98
N LYS A 797 8.94 -16.83 55.94
CA LYS A 797 9.61 -18.10 55.55
C LYS A 797 8.57 -19.24 55.36
N ARG A 798 8.76 -20.15 54.39
CA ARG A 798 8.01 -21.44 54.17
C ARG A 798 6.53 -21.28 53.73
N GLY A 799 5.87 -22.30 53.15
CA GLY A 799 6.28 -23.68 52.84
C GLY A 799 5.37 -24.38 51.80
N PRO A 800 5.65 -25.66 51.43
CA PRO A 800 5.22 -26.25 50.15
C PRO A 800 4.09 -27.30 50.26
N ARG A 801 3.59 -27.75 49.09
CA ARG A 801 3.05 -29.10 48.89
C ARG A 801 3.56 -29.71 47.58
N THR A 802 3.78 -31.03 47.61
CA THR A 802 4.22 -31.88 46.50
C THR A 802 3.27 -33.07 46.36
N SER A 803 2.98 -33.49 45.12
CA SER A 803 2.51 -34.83 44.70
C SER A 803 2.01 -34.75 43.25
N ALA A 804 2.10 -35.79 42.42
CA ALA A 804 2.99 -36.96 42.46
C ALA A 804 3.12 -37.51 41.02
N VAL A 805 4.21 -38.22 40.71
CA VAL A 805 4.39 -38.86 39.41
C VAL A 805 3.52 -40.10 39.30
N THR A 806 2.88 -40.30 38.15
CA THR A 806 2.58 -41.63 37.60
C THR A 806 2.97 -41.64 36.13
N GLU A 807 3.86 -42.56 35.75
CA GLU A 807 4.28 -42.76 34.37
C GLU A 807 3.28 -43.66 33.64
N GLY A 808 2.95 -43.33 32.39
CA GLY A 808 2.07 -44.11 31.53
C GLY A 808 2.64 -44.23 30.13
N GLN A 809 3.37 -45.32 29.86
CA GLN A 809 3.92 -45.61 28.54
C GLN A 809 2.83 -46.15 27.60
N ALA A 810 2.53 -45.47 26.48
CA ALA A 810 1.85 -46.06 25.33
C ALA A 810 2.07 -45.27 24.03
N THR A 811 2.94 -45.80 23.17
CA THR A 811 2.88 -45.80 21.69
C THR A 811 2.21 -44.61 20.96
N ASN A 812 3.04 -43.77 20.34
CA ASN A 812 2.66 -42.89 19.23
C ASN A 812 2.77 -43.64 17.88
N PRO A 813 1.77 -43.61 16.98
CA PRO A 813 1.92 -44.12 15.61
C PRO A 813 1.58 -43.07 14.53
N TRP A 814 2.62 -42.58 13.83
CA TRP A 814 2.61 -41.86 12.52
C TRP A 814 1.85 -40.52 12.46
N THR A 815 2.38 -39.34 12.12
CA THR A 815 3.39 -38.85 11.14
C THR A 815 3.02 -38.95 9.66
N GLU A 816 2.78 -37.78 9.06
CA GLU A 816 2.86 -37.45 7.63
C GLU A 816 1.78 -38.09 6.71
N ASP A 817 1.45 -37.50 5.56
CA ASP A 817 2.21 -36.53 4.75
C ASP A 817 1.36 -35.40 4.16
N THR A 818 1.97 -34.21 4.01
CA THR A 818 1.40 -33.08 3.25
C THR A 818 2.53 -32.47 2.43
N ARG A 819 2.44 -32.52 1.09
CA ARG A 819 3.50 -31.99 0.22
C ARG A 819 2.92 -31.22 -0.95
N LEU A 820 3.41 -29.99 -1.10
CA LEU A 820 3.24 -29.17 -2.28
C LEU A 820 4.40 -29.43 -3.26
N VAL A 821 4.02 -29.70 -4.50
CA VAL A 821 4.60 -29.24 -5.79
C VAL A 821 6.14 -29.08 -5.89
N LEU A 822 6.76 -29.82 -6.82
CA LEU A 822 7.46 -29.30 -8.02
C LEU A 822 8.12 -30.43 -8.84
N ASP A 823 8.23 -30.22 -10.17
CA ASP A 823 8.66 -31.21 -11.18
C ASP A 823 10.16 -31.54 -11.20
N PHE A 824 10.50 -32.72 -11.75
CA PHE A 824 11.35 -32.83 -12.96
C PHE A 824 11.42 -34.27 -13.53
N ASP A 825 11.44 -34.39 -14.86
CA ASP A 825 11.72 -35.62 -15.61
C ASP A 825 13.19 -36.10 -15.46
N ALA A 826 13.43 -37.40 -15.26
CA ALA A 826 14.33 -38.23 -16.11
C ALA A 826 14.62 -39.67 -15.62
N VAL A 827 14.15 -40.66 -16.41
CA VAL A 827 14.93 -41.81 -16.96
C VAL A 827 15.46 -42.96 -16.05
N ASP A 828 15.09 -44.19 -16.45
CA ASP A 828 15.75 -45.51 -16.34
C ASP A 828 15.66 -46.45 -15.10
N LYS A 829 14.87 -47.52 -15.31
CA LYS A 829 15.26 -48.97 -15.33
C LYS A 829 15.21 -49.88 -14.09
N GLU A 830 14.28 -50.85 -14.26
CA GLU A 830 14.46 -52.33 -14.12
C GLU A 830 14.39 -53.03 -12.74
N LYS A 831 13.76 -54.22 -12.78
CA LYS A 831 13.78 -55.35 -11.81
C LYS A 831 13.24 -55.02 -10.40
N GLY A 832 12.12 -55.57 -9.94
CA GLY A 832 11.19 -56.51 -10.56
C GLY A 832 11.45 -57.99 -10.19
N THR A 833 10.84 -58.45 -9.10
CA THR A 833 10.57 -59.86 -8.76
C THR A 833 9.33 -59.95 -7.88
N THR A 834 8.29 -60.65 -8.36
CA THR A 834 7.33 -61.37 -7.49
C THR A 834 8.01 -62.67 -7.01
N PRO A 835 7.52 -63.35 -5.95
CA PRO A 835 6.42 -64.30 -6.15
C PRO A 835 5.45 -64.50 -4.95
N SER A 836 4.32 -65.17 -5.26
CA SER A 836 3.60 -66.16 -4.43
C SER A 836 2.87 -65.76 -3.14
N ASP A 837 1.78 -66.42 -2.73
CA ASP A 837 0.72 -67.18 -3.45
C ASP A 837 -0.41 -67.51 -2.44
N ARG A 838 -1.51 -68.14 -2.93
CA ARG A 838 -2.64 -68.77 -2.22
C ARG A 838 -3.86 -67.87 -1.94
N GLU A 839 -5.06 -68.15 -2.49
CA GLU A 839 -5.95 -69.36 -2.45
C GLU A 839 -6.84 -69.38 -1.18
N GLU A 840 -8.16 -69.58 -1.23
CA GLU A 840 -9.08 -69.73 -2.38
C GLU A 840 -10.59 -69.55 -1.98
N SER A 841 -11.50 -69.84 -2.91
CA SER A 841 -12.97 -69.99 -2.81
C SER A 841 -13.87 -68.72 -2.82
N GLY A 842 -14.96 -68.65 -3.60
CA GLY A 842 -15.31 -69.52 -4.75
C GLY A 842 -16.73 -69.34 -5.34
N THR A 843 -16.83 -69.36 -6.69
CA THR A 843 -17.99 -69.78 -7.54
C THR A 843 -19.36 -69.04 -7.40
N TYR A 844 -20.17 -68.75 -8.44
CA TYR A 844 -20.62 -69.56 -9.60
C TYR A 844 -21.03 -68.68 -10.83
N PHE A 845 -20.73 -69.14 -12.06
CA PHE A 845 -21.51 -69.09 -13.34
C PHE A 845 -22.20 -67.75 -13.82
N SER A 846 -22.31 -67.41 -15.13
CA SER A 846 -21.97 -68.08 -16.40
C SER A 846 -21.86 -67.08 -17.60
N ASN A 847 -21.29 -67.52 -18.73
CA ASN A 847 -21.17 -66.81 -20.03
C ASN A 847 -21.02 -67.86 -21.16
N PRO A 848 -21.49 -67.66 -22.42
CA PRO A 848 -20.55 -67.41 -23.55
C PRO A 848 -21.13 -66.47 -24.65
N PHE A 849 -20.34 -65.81 -25.52
CA PHE A 849 -19.50 -66.39 -26.60
C PHE A 849 -18.42 -65.41 -27.15
N ALA A 850 -17.61 -65.82 -28.14
CA ALA A 850 -16.59 -64.97 -28.80
C ALA A 850 -16.27 -65.38 -30.27
N GLY A 851 -15.71 -64.45 -31.06
CA GLY A 851 -15.21 -64.67 -32.44
C GLY A 851 -14.03 -63.74 -32.81
N LYS A 852 -13.10 -64.15 -33.71
CA LYS A 852 -11.82 -63.46 -34.00
C LYS A 852 -11.51 -63.29 -35.55
N PRO A 853 -10.28 -63.43 -36.10
CA PRO A 853 -9.48 -62.35 -36.74
C PRO A 853 -9.07 -62.72 -38.23
N PRO A 854 -7.93 -62.33 -38.90
CA PRO A 854 -6.81 -61.38 -38.58
C PRO A 854 -6.10 -60.58 -39.76
N LYS A 855 -5.20 -59.62 -39.38
CA LYS A 855 -3.84 -59.32 -39.97
C LYS A 855 -3.63 -58.67 -41.39
N LYS A 856 -2.78 -57.62 -41.42
CA LYS A 856 -1.34 -57.57 -41.92
C LYS A 856 -0.92 -56.49 -42.96
N LYS A 857 0.40 -56.13 -42.89
CA LYS A 857 1.30 -55.45 -43.87
C LYS A 857 1.15 -53.90 -43.97
N LYS A 858 2.20 -53.06 -43.81
CA LYS A 858 3.57 -52.90 -44.42
C LYS A 858 3.55 -51.94 -45.64
N SER A 859 4.55 -51.08 -45.93
CA SER A 859 5.69 -50.55 -45.14
C SER A 859 6.55 -49.57 -45.97
N GLY A 860 6.96 -48.41 -45.40
CA GLY A 860 8.07 -47.57 -45.89
C GLY A 860 7.83 -46.76 -47.18
N SER A 861 8.74 -45.87 -47.62
CA SER A 861 9.91 -45.26 -46.94
C SER A 861 10.50 -44.08 -47.73
N SER A 862 11.41 -43.34 -47.10
CA SER A 862 12.59 -42.65 -47.68
C SER A 862 12.45 -41.47 -48.67
N GLN A 863 12.83 -40.28 -48.16
CA GLN A 863 13.86 -39.36 -48.69
C GLN A 863 13.67 -38.55 -50.01
N GLY A 864 13.69 -37.22 -49.85
CA GLY A 864 14.76 -36.37 -50.41
C GLY A 864 14.51 -35.66 -51.76
N GLY A 865 14.81 -34.35 -51.85
CA GLY A 865 14.59 -33.58 -53.10
C GLY A 865 15.00 -32.09 -53.11
N ASN A 866 16.00 -31.69 -52.32
CA ASN A 866 16.46 -30.29 -52.19
C ASN A 866 16.94 -29.64 -53.52
N LYS A 867 16.31 -28.53 -53.99
CA LYS A 867 17.01 -27.27 -54.38
C LYS A 867 16.13 -26.08 -54.83
N LYS A 868 16.68 -24.88 -54.57
CA LYS A 868 16.22 -23.51 -54.88
C LYS A 868 16.37 -23.14 -56.37
N LEU A 869 15.57 -22.20 -56.92
CA LEU A 869 15.98 -20.81 -57.31
C LEU A 869 15.04 -20.03 -58.27
N ARG A 870 15.20 -18.68 -58.24
CA ARG A 870 14.97 -17.65 -59.30
C ARG A 870 13.54 -17.13 -59.65
N LYS A 871 13.22 -15.98 -59.04
CA LYS A 871 13.04 -14.63 -59.66
C LYS A 871 12.19 -14.43 -60.94
N LYS A 872 11.26 -13.46 -60.80
CA LYS A 872 11.06 -12.17 -61.54
C LYS A 872 9.80 -12.01 -62.42
N THR A 873 9.39 -10.73 -62.53
CA THR A 873 8.48 -10.07 -63.53
C THR A 873 6.99 -10.49 -63.55
N SER A 874 6.02 -9.64 -63.91
CA SER A 874 5.80 -8.18 -63.69
C SER A 874 4.42 -7.73 -64.25
N SER A 875 3.74 -6.82 -63.55
CA SER A 875 2.81 -5.77 -64.06
C SER A 875 1.68 -6.12 -65.07
N SER A 876 0.42 -5.78 -64.72
CA SER A 876 -0.36 -4.64 -65.29
C SER A 876 -1.87 -4.88 -65.53
N GLY A 877 -2.70 -3.89 -65.16
CA GLY A 877 -4.00 -3.57 -65.78
C GLY A 877 -5.27 -4.38 -65.38
N VAL A 878 -6.50 -3.95 -65.73
CA VAL A 878 -7.03 -2.58 -66.01
C VAL A 878 -8.59 -2.60 -66.09
N PHE A 879 -9.32 -1.63 -65.49
CA PHE A 879 -10.67 -1.07 -65.87
C PHE A 879 -11.90 -2.05 -66.04
N ASN A 880 -13.21 -1.71 -65.95
CA ASN A 880 -14.00 -0.47 -65.73
C ASN A 880 -15.50 -0.77 -65.40
N GLY A 881 -16.24 0.19 -64.79
CA GLY A 881 -17.73 0.35 -64.86
C GLY A 881 -18.63 -0.65 -64.08
N GLY A 882 -19.89 -0.33 -63.73
CA GLY A 882 -20.66 0.93 -63.79
C GLY A 882 -22.20 0.72 -63.67
N LYS A 883 -22.99 1.77 -63.34
CA LYS A 883 -24.48 1.82 -63.17
C LYS A 883 -25.04 1.09 -61.92
N ASP A 884 -26.25 1.32 -61.38
CA ASP A 884 -27.24 2.43 -61.35
C ASP A 884 -28.27 2.08 -60.23
N SER A 885 -29.09 2.93 -59.59
CA SER A 885 -29.07 4.39 -59.30
C SER A 885 -30.21 4.75 -58.31
N SER A 886 -30.22 5.97 -57.72
CA SER A 886 -31.33 6.59 -56.91
C SER A 886 -31.57 6.04 -55.48
N LYS A 887 -32.07 6.78 -54.47
CA LYS A 887 -32.46 8.22 -54.38
C LYS A 887 -32.46 8.74 -52.91
N SER A 888 -32.11 10.03 -52.73
CA SER A 888 -32.59 11.06 -51.74
C SER A 888 -33.38 10.67 -50.48
N SER A 889 -33.29 11.34 -49.31
CA SER A 889 -32.76 12.69 -48.94
C SER A 889 -32.66 12.77 -47.40
N SER A 890 -31.57 13.17 -46.73
CA SER A 890 -30.92 14.49 -46.60
C SER A 890 -31.63 15.52 -45.69
N ILE A 891 -30.95 15.97 -44.62
CA ILE A 891 -30.84 17.37 -44.10
C ILE A 891 -29.98 17.34 -42.81
N VAL A 892 -29.12 18.31 -42.43
CA VAL A 892 -28.18 19.23 -43.13
C VAL A 892 -27.05 19.53 -42.12
N LEU A 893 -25.80 19.65 -42.58
CA LEU A 893 -24.80 20.54 -41.98
C LEU A 893 -24.07 21.27 -43.12
N ASP A 894 -23.94 22.60 -43.04
CA ASP A 894 -23.34 23.45 -44.09
C ASP A 894 -22.06 24.16 -43.57
N PRO A 895 -20.99 24.35 -44.38
CA PRO A 895 -19.65 24.66 -43.86
C PRO A 895 -19.12 26.08 -44.14
N ALA A 896 -18.41 26.66 -43.17
CA ALA A 896 -17.63 27.89 -43.35
C ALA A 896 -16.23 27.62 -43.97
N GLN A 897 -15.88 28.38 -45.00
CA GLN A 897 -14.80 28.06 -45.93
C GLN A 897 -13.37 28.38 -45.46
N LYS A 898 -12.47 27.42 -45.72
CA LYS A 898 -11.16 27.58 -46.40
C LYS A 898 -10.73 29.02 -46.77
N LYS A 899 -9.52 29.44 -46.35
CA LYS A 899 -8.76 30.50 -47.05
C LYS A 899 -7.26 30.18 -47.22
N ALA A 900 -6.72 30.60 -48.37
CA ALA A 900 -5.33 31.04 -48.62
C ALA A 900 -4.13 30.07 -48.43
N LYS A 901 -4.09 28.94 -49.16
CA LYS A 901 -2.84 28.20 -49.43
C LYS A 901 -1.98 28.92 -50.51
N LYS A 902 -1.14 29.93 -50.16
CA LYS A 902 -0.09 30.46 -51.06
C LYS A 902 0.95 31.43 -50.43
N LYS A 903 2.07 30.90 -49.92
CA LYS A 903 3.43 31.52 -49.93
C LYS A 903 4.47 30.45 -49.51
N LYS A 904 5.03 29.70 -50.45
CA LYS A 904 6.21 29.97 -51.31
C LYS A 904 7.55 29.73 -50.61
N ASP A 905 8.13 28.60 -50.97
CA ASP A 905 9.53 28.16 -50.96
C ASP A 905 10.61 29.20 -50.62
N LYS A 906 11.14 29.11 -49.39
CA LYS A 906 12.52 29.45 -48.97
C LYS A 906 12.81 28.64 -47.68
N ALA A 907 13.90 27.88 -47.54
CA ALA A 907 14.95 27.57 -48.51
C ALA A 907 15.53 26.15 -48.32
N LYS A 908 15.65 25.38 -49.41
CA LYS A 908 16.48 24.18 -49.51
C LYS A 908 17.64 24.43 -50.47
N LYS A 909 18.72 25.08 -50.00
CA LYS A 909 20.05 25.06 -50.64
C LYS A 909 21.12 25.73 -49.76
N ALA A 910 21.88 24.90 -49.03
CA ALA A 910 23.24 25.18 -48.59
C ALA A 910 23.98 23.84 -48.41
N MET A 911 25.29 23.86 -48.61
CA MET A 911 26.21 22.71 -48.53
C MET A 911 26.31 22.16 -47.08
N GLY A 912 26.80 20.95 -46.81
CA GLY A 912 27.39 19.92 -47.67
C GLY A 912 28.36 19.08 -46.82
N GLY A 913 28.45 17.77 -47.07
CA GLY A 913 29.20 16.87 -46.17
C GLY A 913 30.72 16.90 -46.36
N PHE A 914 31.46 16.51 -45.31
CA PHE A 914 32.86 16.08 -45.42
C PHE A 914 33.15 14.88 -44.50
N VAL A 915 34.25 14.18 -44.76
CA VAL A 915 34.50 12.80 -44.30
C VAL A 915 35.87 12.69 -43.60
N ARG A 916 35.97 11.76 -42.63
CA ARG A 916 37.19 11.37 -41.86
C ARG A 916 37.67 12.44 -40.85
N LYS A 917 38.48 12.11 -39.84
CA LYS A 917 39.36 10.94 -39.64
C LYS A 917 39.52 10.58 -38.14
N LYS A 918 40.03 9.38 -37.86
CA LYS A 918 40.45 8.92 -36.51
C LYS A 918 41.36 9.95 -35.82
N LYS A 919 41.22 10.08 -34.50
CA LYS A 919 42.26 9.59 -33.59
C LYS A 919 41.63 9.03 -32.32
#